data_AF-A0A135IAU7-F1
#
_entry.id   AF-A0A135IAU7-F1
#
_cell.length_a   1.000
_cell.length_b   1.000
_cell.length_c   1.000
_cell.angle_alpha   90.00
_cell.angle_beta   90.00
_cell.angle_gamma   90.00
#
_symmetry.space_group_name_H-M   'P 1'
#
loop_
_entity.id
_entity.type
_entity.pdbx_description
1 polymer ?
#
loop_
_entity_poly.entity_id
_entity_poly.type
_entity_poly.pdbx_seq_one_letter_code
_entity_poly.pdbx_strand_id
1 'polypeptide(L)'
;HVTGAEVAPIDKEGREVIGPIHVLPCDVVASSGGWSPTLHLSCHTGSRPVWRDDVAGFVPANTVEGMDYAGAVIGEQTLLDVMQSGLDAADRIATALEVQRDGATLPPVETFQMSPAMHLYLLPHRLPVSRAPKQFVDFQNDVTAAGIELAVREGYESIEHIKRYTAMGFGTDQGKTGNINGMAIAANAMGKTIEETGTTIFRPMYTPVTFGALAGREVGNLFDPERYTAMHAWHVANGAKFENVGQWKRPWYYPKGSETMEESLARECKATRESVGILDASTLGKIDIQGKDARDFLNRIYTNGWDKLAPGKCRYGLMCHEDGMVFDDGVTSCINDSHFLMTTTSGGAAGVLRWLELWHQTEWPELEVYFSSVTDHWATMTISGPNSRNLLKKLVGDQDISEDALPFMSWKPMKVAGVDARVFRISFTGELSFEINVNANFGMYVWQQVMNAGEEYEITPYGTETMHILRAEKGFIIVGQDTDGSVTPQDLNMGWITGKQKTFSFIGRRSWEREDTSRTDRKQLVGLKTTEPSKVIPEGAQAVDNPDQPIPMTMVGHVTSSYYSAVLGCSVALGLIKNGLNRMGDYVYFPLADGTTLKAQICSSVFYDMKNEKPGKAHDSEVKVETDFSPLRELPLSHLGKVKPQQAAGVHLHEHKNVSQLVLRGESTPAFAGAVEKTLGVALPSQPCTTAAAEDVEVWWLAPDEWLIVSQERGAEQIEQSLRDALEGHFSITDVTGGQTLLTLTGSHAIDVLKKSTSYDVDDRHFHVGRCVGTTFAKAQVFLKHSSENTYELVVRRSFADYVGLWIQDAADEYGIALDC
;
A
#
# COMPACT_ATOMS: atom_id res chain seq x y z
N HIS A 1 -2.44 56.38 11.44
CA HIS A 1 -2.00 57.44 10.52
C HIS A 1 -0.74 58.08 11.07
N VAL A 2 0.35 58.07 10.31
CA VAL A 2 1.58 58.80 10.64
C VAL A 2 1.33 60.29 10.39
N THR A 3 1.77 61.15 11.30
CA THR A 3 1.60 62.62 11.18
C THR A 3 2.93 63.38 11.25
N GLY A 4 4.02 62.69 11.61
CA GLY A 4 5.37 63.20 11.60
C GLY A 4 6.37 62.12 12.04
N ALA A 5 7.65 62.37 11.82
CA ALA A 5 8.78 61.55 12.24
C ALA A 5 9.71 62.37 13.14
N GLU A 6 10.11 61.79 14.27
CA GLU A 6 11.18 62.33 15.11
C GLU A 6 12.54 61.91 14.55
N VAL A 7 13.41 62.88 14.26
CA VAL A 7 14.76 62.66 13.73
C VAL A 7 15.80 63.30 14.65
N ALA A 8 16.91 62.62 14.87
CA ALA A 8 18.02 63.12 15.67
C ALA A 8 19.36 62.64 15.11
N PRO A 9 20.45 63.41 15.27
CA PRO A 9 21.77 62.95 14.88
C PRO A 9 22.25 61.87 15.85
N ILE A 10 22.87 60.83 15.29
CA ILE A 10 23.52 59.73 16.00
C ILE A 10 25.04 59.83 15.82
N ASP A 11 25.80 59.16 16.70
CA ASP A 11 27.24 59.01 16.55
C ASP A 11 27.63 58.17 15.31
N LYS A 12 28.91 58.16 14.96
CA LYS A 12 29.40 57.48 13.74
C LYS A 12 29.27 55.96 13.84
N GLU A 13 29.22 55.45 15.06
CA GLU A 13 29.09 54.05 15.41
C GLU A 13 27.62 53.60 15.52
N GLY A 14 26.66 54.54 15.45
CA GLY A 14 25.21 54.27 15.52
C GLY A 14 24.71 53.78 16.89
N ARG A 15 25.45 54.06 17.97
CA ARG A 15 25.20 53.59 19.33
C ARG A 15 24.48 54.60 20.21
N GLU A 16 24.63 55.90 19.94
CA GLU A 16 24.10 56.96 20.80
C GLU A 16 23.45 58.11 20.02
N VAL A 17 22.43 58.73 20.63
CA VAL A 17 21.80 59.97 20.12
C VAL A 17 22.58 61.17 20.66
N ILE A 18 23.27 61.92 19.78
CA ILE A 18 24.23 62.95 20.17
C ILE A 18 23.72 64.40 20.03
N GLY A 19 22.49 64.60 19.57
CA GLY A 19 21.94 65.94 19.37
C GLY A 19 20.44 66.05 19.64
N PRO A 20 19.84 67.23 19.37
CA PRO A 20 18.42 67.48 19.61
C PRO A 20 17.53 66.67 18.65
N ILE A 21 16.34 66.33 19.12
CA ILE A 21 15.28 65.71 18.31
C ILE A 21 14.51 66.81 17.57
N HIS A 22 14.27 66.60 16.28
CA HIS A 22 13.44 67.44 15.43
C HIS A 22 12.23 66.63 14.94
N VAL A 23 11.07 67.28 14.85
CA VAL A 23 9.87 66.66 14.28
C VAL A 23 9.72 67.11 12.82
N LEU A 24 9.74 66.16 11.89
CA LEU A 24 9.44 66.38 10.48
C LEU A 24 7.98 65.98 10.22
N PRO A 25 7.09 66.90 9.82
CA PRO A 25 5.75 66.54 9.40
C PRO A 25 5.78 65.63 8.16
N CYS A 26 5.15 64.47 8.24
CA CYS A 26 5.04 63.50 7.16
C CYS A 26 3.88 62.54 7.40
N ASP A 27 3.34 61.99 6.33
CA ASP A 27 2.31 60.95 6.34
C ASP A 27 2.86 59.56 6.00
N VAL A 28 4.08 59.49 5.46
CA VAL A 28 4.80 58.28 5.09
C VAL A 28 6.26 58.35 5.55
N VAL A 29 6.76 57.23 6.08
CA VAL A 29 8.18 57.02 6.35
C VAL A 29 8.65 55.84 5.51
N ALA A 30 9.47 56.11 4.49
CA ALA A 30 10.12 55.07 3.70
C ALA A 30 11.41 54.66 4.41
N SER A 31 11.45 53.42 4.92
CA SER A 31 12.60 52.87 5.63
C SER A 31 13.43 51.97 4.72
N SER A 32 14.74 52.16 4.71
CA SER A 32 15.70 51.31 4.00
C SER A 32 16.78 50.85 4.97
N GLY A 33 16.56 49.70 5.61
CA GLY A 33 17.47 49.09 6.59
C GLY A 33 18.56 48.20 5.98
N GLY A 34 18.69 48.18 4.65
CA GLY A 34 19.56 47.25 3.92
C GLY A 34 18.81 46.06 3.33
N TRP A 35 19.56 45.06 2.89
CA TRP A 35 19.04 43.88 2.18
C TRP A 35 19.44 42.60 2.91
N SER A 36 18.52 41.65 2.99
CA SER A 36 18.81 40.27 3.43
C SER A 36 18.71 39.34 2.23
N PRO A 37 19.80 38.67 1.82
CA PRO A 37 19.75 37.66 0.78
C PRO A 37 18.68 36.58 1.04
N THR A 38 18.01 36.12 -0.02
CA THR A 38 16.93 35.11 0.10
C THR A 38 17.51 33.70 0.10
N LEU A 39 17.93 33.23 1.27
CA LEU A 39 18.73 31.99 1.42
C LEU A 39 17.91 30.70 1.51
N HIS A 40 16.59 30.81 1.66
CA HIS A 40 15.68 29.71 1.99
C HIS A 40 15.96 28.44 1.19
N LEU A 41 15.98 28.51 -0.15
CA LEU A 41 16.23 27.34 -1.00
C LEU A 41 17.62 26.75 -0.81
N SER A 42 18.66 27.58 -0.71
CA SER A 42 20.03 27.10 -0.43
C SER A 42 20.12 26.41 0.94
N CYS A 43 19.39 26.90 1.95
CA CYS A 43 19.39 26.32 3.28
C CYS A 43 18.50 25.07 3.41
N HIS A 44 17.52 24.88 2.53
CA HIS A 44 16.71 23.65 2.49
C HIS A 44 17.55 22.42 2.12
N THR A 45 18.73 22.62 1.51
CA THR A 45 19.69 21.54 1.21
C THR A 45 20.49 21.07 2.43
N GLY A 46 20.34 21.74 3.58
CA GLY A 46 21.13 21.51 4.78
C GLY A 46 22.36 22.42 4.90
N SER A 47 22.67 23.20 3.87
CA SER A 47 23.75 24.18 3.90
C SER A 47 23.47 25.30 4.89
N ARG A 48 24.45 25.56 5.77
CA ARG A 48 24.39 26.69 6.70
C ARG A 48 24.85 27.95 5.98
N PRO A 49 24.13 29.07 6.08
CA PRO A 49 24.57 30.30 5.45
C PRO A 49 25.77 30.89 6.18
N VAL A 50 26.57 31.69 5.47
CA VAL A 50 27.79 32.32 5.98
C VAL A 50 27.56 33.82 6.11
N TRP A 51 27.99 34.40 7.22
CA TRP A 51 27.93 35.85 7.41
C TRP A 51 29.03 36.55 6.59
N ARG A 52 28.68 37.63 5.89
CA ARG A 52 29.64 38.49 5.17
C ARG A 52 29.48 39.94 5.61
N ASP A 53 30.55 40.49 6.19
CA ASP A 53 30.55 41.88 6.68
C ASP A 53 30.42 42.92 5.57
N ASP A 54 30.97 42.64 4.38
CA ASP A 54 30.87 43.52 3.21
C ASP A 54 29.46 43.58 2.62
N VAL A 55 28.69 42.50 2.81
CA VAL A 55 27.27 42.39 2.40
C VAL A 55 26.34 42.87 3.52
N ALA A 56 26.81 42.89 4.78
CA ALA A 56 26.00 43.07 5.97
C ALA A 56 24.87 42.03 6.10
N GLY A 57 25.13 40.80 5.67
CA GLY A 57 24.10 39.77 5.55
C GLY A 57 24.66 38.37 5.48
N PHE A 58 23.77 37.41 5.70
CA PHE A 58 24.05 36.01 5.44
C PHE A 58 23.95 35.75 3.93
N VAL A 59 24.93 35.06 3.36
CA VAL A 59 24.96 34.56 1.98
C VAL A 59 24.96 33.02 1.97
N PRO A 60 24.64 32.35 0.85
CA PRO A 60 24.81 30.91 0.73
C PRO A 60 26.27 30.52 1.00
N ALA A 61 26.47 29.34 1.57
CA ALA A 61 27.79 28.70 1.60
C ALA A 61 28.16 28.17 0.20
N ASN A 62 29.00 27.14 0.14
CA ASN A 62 29.34 26.47 -1.11
C ASN A 62 28.09 25.98 -1.86
N THR A 63 28.20 25.91 -3.19
CA THR A 63 27.20 25.27 -4.04
C THR A 63 27.05 23.80 -3.67
N VAL A 64 25.86 23.27 -3.86
CA VAL A 64 25.59 21.82 -3.83
C VAL A 64 25.45 21.32 -5.27
N GLU A 65 25.64 20.02 -5.48
CA GLU A 65 25.51 19.42 -6.81
C GLU A 65 24.14 19.74 -7.43
N GLY A 66 24.14 20.16 -8.70
CA GLY A 66 22.91 20.52 -9.42
C GLY A 66 22.32 21.91 -9.08
N MET A 67 22.98 22.71 -8.23
CA MET A 67 22.52 24.05 -7.87
C MET A 67 23.65 25.09 -8.00
N ASP A 68 23.34 26.22 -8.63
CA ASP A 68 24.23 27.38 -8.69
C ASP A 68 23.53 28.64 -8.16
N TYR A 69 24.31 29.66 -7.80
CA TYR A 69 23.83 30.90 -7.22
C TYR A 69 24.28 32.09 -8.08
N ALA A 70 23.38 33.04 -8.28
CA ALA A 70 23.66 34.28 -9.00
C ALA A 70 22.84 35.45 -8.44
N GLY A 71 23.37 36.67 -8.61
CA GLY A 71 22.70 37.90 -8.22
C GLY A 71 22.78 38.21 -6.72
N ALA A 72 21.80 38.99 -6.23
CA ALA A 72 21.82 39.51 -4.86
C ALA A 72 21.85 38.43 -3.76
N VAL A 73 21.51 37.18 -4.09
CA VAL A 73 21.59 36.07 -3.13
C VAL A 73 23.03 35.82 -2.66
N ILE A 74 24.05 36.01 -3.51
CA ILE A 74 25.47 35.88 -3.15
C ILE A 74 26.08 37.19 -2.64
N GLY A 75 25.26 38.23 -2.48
CA GLY A 75 25.68 39.54 -1.98
C GLY A 75 26.00 40.57 -3.07
N GLU A 76 25.75 40.30 -4.35
CA GLU A 76 25.94 41.32 -5.41
C GLU A 76 24.92 42.45 -5.27
N GLN A 77 25.40 43.69 -5.25
CA GLN A 77 24.56 44.88 -4.99
C GLN A 77 24.31 45.73 -6.22
N THR A 78 25.18 45.68 -7.23
CA THR A 78 25.00 46.46 -8.47
C THR A 78 24.29 45.63 -9.54
N LEU A 79 23.54 46.29 -10.40
CA LEU A 79 22.86 45.61 -11.51
C LEU A 79 23.85 44.92 -12.46
N LEU A 80 25.03 45.51 -12.67
CA LEU A 80 26.08 44.94 -13.51
C LEU A 80 26.60 43.62 -12.95
N ASP A 81 26.95 43.59 -11.66
CA ASP A 81 27.50 42.40 -11.00
C ASP A 81 26.44 41.29 -10.89
N VAL A 82 25.18 41.65 -10.66
CA VAL A 82 24.05 40.72 -10.70
C VAL A 82 23.91 40.07 -12.07
N MET A 83 24.00 40.84 -13.15
CA MET A 83 23.93 40.31 -14.51
C MET A 83 25.16 39.45 -14.86
N GLN A 84 26.35 39.88 -14.47
CA GLN A 84 27.59 39.14 -14.72
C GLN A 84 27.59 37.81 -13.98
N SER A 85 27.24 37.77 -12.69
CA SER A 85 27.14 36.52 -11.94
C SER A 85 26.11 35.54 -12.52
N GLY A 86 25.05 36.05 -13.15
CA GLY A 86 24.09 35.23 -13.90
C GLY A 86 24.69 34.57 -15.14
N LEU A 87 25.54 35.28 -15.90
CA LEU A 87 26.29 34.70 -17.02
C LEU A 87 27.28 33.65 -16.53
N ASP A 88 28.03 33.95 -15.47
CA ASP A 88 29.03 33.05 -14.92
C ASP A 88 28.38 31.76 -14.40
N ALA A 89 27.21 31.85 -13.75
CA ALA A 89 26.43 30.68 -13.34
C ALA A 89 25.91 29.89 -14.54
N ALA A 90 25.42 30.56 -15.59
CA ALA A 90 25.00 29.89 -16.81
C ALA A 90 26.16 29.14 -17.50
N ASP A 91 27.38 29.71 -17.51
CA ASP A 91 28.57 29.04 -18.04
C ASP A 91 28.95 27.80 -17.23
N ARG A 92 28.87 27.87 -15.89
CA ARG A 92 29.09 26.73 -15.01
C ARG A 92 28.05 25.63 -15.22
N ILE A 93 26.77 26.00 -15.32
CA ILE A 93 25.67 25.06 -15.59
C ILE A 93 25.83 24.41 -16.97
N ALA A 94 26.11 25.20 -18.01
CA ALA A 94 26.30 24.68 -19.37
C ALA A 94 27.48 23.70 -19.42
N THR A 95 28.58 24.02 -18.74
CA THR A 95 29.74 23.12 -18.59
C THR A 95 29.36 21.84 -17.86
N ALA A 96 28.64 21.93 -16.74
CA ALA A 96 28.22 20.78 -15.94
C ALA A 96 27.22 19.87 -16.68
N LEU A 97 26.35 20.45 -17.51
CA LEU A 97 25.40 19.72 -18.36
C LEU A 97 26.00 19.29 -19.71
N GLU A 98 27.26 19.63 -19.98
CA GLU A 98 27.94 19.40 -21.26
C GLU A 98 27.18 19.95 -22.48
N VAL A 99 26.42 21.04 -22.30
CA VAL A 99 25.69 21.71 -23.38
C VAL A 99 26.40 22.97 -23.82
N GLN A 100 26.33 23.27 -25.12
CA GLN A 100 26.78 24.55 -25.64
C GLN A 100 25.69 25.60 -25.39
N ARG A 101 26.08 26.78 -24.90
CA ARG A 101 25.21 27.94 -24.88
C ARG A 101 25.66 28.97 -25.90
N ASP A 102 24.70 29.69 -26.44
CA ASP A 102 25.01 30.87 -27.24
C ASP A 102 25.65 31.96 -26.37
N GLY A 103 26.62 32.66 -26.94
CA GLY A 103 27.24 33.80 -26.29
C GLY A 103 26.22 34.91 -26.02
N ALA A 104 26.27 35.50 -24.83
CA ALA A 104 25.43 36.62 -24.45
C ALA A 104 26.29 37.86 -24.15
N THR A 105 25.83 39.04 -24.56
CA THR A 105 26.46 40.32 -24.22
C THR A 105 25.58 41.05 -23.21
N LEU A 106 26.21 41.62 -22.18
CA LEU A 106 25.49 42.40 -21.19
C LEU A 106 25.07 43.77 -21.76
N PRO A 107 23.83 44.23 -21.50
CA PRO A 107 23.44 45.58 -21.87
C PRO A 107 24.23 46.60 -21.04
N PRO A 108 24.43 47.83 -21.58
CA PRO A 108 25.00 48.90 -20.78
C PRO A 108 24.05 49.25 -19.63
N VAL A 109 24.61 49.39 -18.43
CA VAL A 109 23.87 49.77 -17.22
C VAL A 109 24.50 50.98 -16.56
N GLU A 110 23.68 51.78 -15.89
CA GLU A 110 24.16 52.90 -15.08
C GLU A 110 24.93 52.37 -13.86
N THR A 111 26.09 52.96 -13.60
CA THR A 111 26.92 52.62 -12.44
C THR A 111 26.85 53.73 -11.40
N PHE A 112 26.79 53.33 -10.13
CA PHE A 112 26.67 54.25 -9.00
C PHE A 112 27.81 53.99 -8.01
N GLN A 113 28.35 55.05 -7.41
CA GLN A 113 29.29 54.91 -6.31
C GLN A 113 28.51 54.63 -5.01
N MET A 114 28.66 53.43 -4.47
CA MET A 114 28.04 53.05 -3.20
C MET A 114 28.94 53.46 -2.02
N SER A 115 28.34 54.05 -1.00
CA SER A 115 29.01 54.28 0.30
C SER A 115 28.80 53.06 1.21
N PRO A 116 29.70 52.78 2.16
CA PRO A 116 29.50 51.71 3.12
C PRO A 116 28.17 51.85 3.87
N ALA A 117 27.46 50.74 4.05
CA ALA A 117 26.21 50.71 4.83
C ALA A 117 26.49 50.87 6.33
N MET A 118 25.62 51.57 7.05
CA MET A 118 25.62 51.60 8.51
C MET A 118 24.71 50.49 9.03
N HIS A 119 25.24 49.58 9.85
CA HIS A 119 24.49 48.45 10.39
C HIS A 119 23.66 48.89 11.60
N LEU A 120 22.38 49.18 11.39
CA LEU A 120 21.49 49.74 12.41
C LEU A 120 20.31 48.81 12.71
N TYR A 121 20.57 47.71 13.44
CA TYR A 121 19.55 46.71 13.80
C TYR A 121 18.66 47.15 14.97
N LEU A 122 19.14 48.09 15.78
CA LEU A 122 18.40 48.71 16.87
C LEU A 122 18.70 50.20 16.88
N LEU A 123 17.68 51.03 16.68
CA LEU A 123 17.83 52.48 16.76
C LEU A 123 18.20 52.89 18.20
N PRO A 124 19.26 53.69 18.41
CA PRO A 124 19.62 54.14 19.75
C PRO A 124 18.56 55.12 20.28
N HIS A 125 18.33 55.07 21.59
CA HIS A 125 17.38 55.94 22.27
C HIS A 125 17.94 56.41 23.62
N ARG A 126 17.51 57.58 24.10
CA ARG A 126 18.00 58.15 25.37
C ARG A 126 17.51 57.41 26.62
N LEU A 127 16.44 56.62 26.47
CA LEU A 127 15.94 55.71 27.49
C LEU A 127 16.40 54.27 27.17
N PRO A 128 16.62 53.41 28.18
CA PRO A 128 16.84 51.98 27.97
C PRO A 128 15.73 51.36 27.11
N VAL A 129 16.03 50.31 26.33
CA VAL A 129 15.09 49.66 25.39
C VAL A 129 13.75 49.28 26.06
N SER A 130 13.80 48.78 27.30
CA SER A 130 12.60 48.45 28.10
C SER A 130 11.71 49.65 28.49
N ARG A 131 12.20 50.88 28.32
CA ARG A 131 11.52 52.15 28.65
C ARG A 131 11.37 53.08 27.45
N ALA A 132 12.03 52.79 26.33
CA ALA A 132 11.86 53.49 25.07
C ALA A 132 10.47 53.21 24.47
N PRO A 133 10.00 54.03 23.52
CA PRO A 133 8.85 53.68 22.68
C PRO A 133 9.04 52.28 22.05
N LYS A 134 7.94 51.60 21.71
CA LYS A 134 8.00 50.24 21.14
C LYS A 134 8.86 50.22 19.86
N GLN A 135 9.94 49.46 19.89
CA GLN A 135 10.80 49.20 18.74
C GLN A 135 10.43 47.81 18.18
N PHE A 136 9.52 47.79 17.20
CA PHE A 136 9.02 46.56 16.60
C PHE A 136 10.08 45.87 15.72
N VAL A 137 10.12 44.55 15.79
CA VAL A 137 11.05 43.67 15.08
C VAL A 137 10.28 42.69 14.18
N ASP A 138 9.25 42.04 14.74
CA ASP A 138 8.26 41.27 13.97
C ASP A 138 6.93 41.99 14.08
N PHE A 139 6.47 42.56 12.96
CA PHE A 139 5.24 43.35 12.90
C PHE A 139 3.98 42.49 12.96
N GLN A 140 4.03 41.25 12.48
CA GLN A 140 2.85 40.39 12.44
C GLN A 140 2.51 39.83 13.82
N ASN A 141 3.54 39.57 14.63
CA ASN A 141 3.40 39.01 15.98
C ASN A 141 3.63 40.03 17.09
N ASP A 142 3.73 41.33 16.77
CA ASP A 142 4.00 42.42 17.72
C ASP A 142 5.28 42.22 18.58
N VAL A 143 6.29 41.52 18.05
CA VAL A 143 7.55 41.32 18.77
C VAL A 143 8.37 42.60 18.74
N THR A 144 8.91 42.97 19.90
CA THR A 144 9.74 44.18 20.07
C THR A 144 11.14 43.84 20.53
N ALA A 145 12.09 44.75 20.32
CA ALA A 145 13.46 44.64 20.82
C ALA A 145 13.50 44.39 22.34
N ALA A 146 12.63 45.07 23.10
CA ALA A 146 12.50 44.88 24.54
C ALA A 146 12.09 43.44 24.93
N GLY A 147 11.25 42.80 24.12
CA GLY A 147 10.86 41.39 24.32
C GLY A 147 12.02 40.43 24.08
N ILE A 148 12.87 40.72 23.09
CA ILE A 148 14.08 39.92 22.79
C ILE A 148 15.11 40.08 23.91
N GLU A 149 15.40 41.29 24.36
CA GLU A 149 16.30 41.52 25.50
C GLU A 149 15.79 40.89 26.80
N LEU A 150 14.47 40.91 27.01
CA LEU A 150 13.85 40.22 28.14
C LEU A 150 14.12 38.71 28.09
N ALA A 151 13.95 38.09 26.92
CA ALA A 151 14.22 36.67 26.75
C ALA A 151 15.69 36.33 27.09
N VAL A 152 16.64 37.12 26.59
CA VAL A 152 18.06 36.94 26.92
C VAL A 152 18.30 37.09 28.43
N ARG A 153 17.70 38.11 29.06
CA ARG A 153 17.83 38.35 30.51
C ARG A 153 17.22 37.22 31.36
N GLU A 154 16.19 36.55 30.87
CA GLU A 154 15.59 35.38 31.54
C GLU A 154 16.40 34.08 31.33
N GLY A 155 17.53 34.15 30.62
CA GLY A 155 18.49 33.04 30.48
C GLY A 155 18.37 32.27 29.16
N TYR A 156 17.61 32.77 28.18
CA TYR A 156 17.55 32.15 26.86
C TYR A 156 18.74 32.57 26.00
N GLU A 157 19.68 31.65 25.78
CA GLU A 157 20.93 31.91 25.02
C GLU A 157 20.92 31.42 23.56
N SER A 158 20.04 30.46 23.26
CA SER A 158 19.89 29.95 21.89
C SER A 158 18.92 30.83 21.12
N ILE A 159 19.26 31.20 19.89
CA ILE A 159 18.34 31.93 19.01
C ILE A 159 17.02 31.19 18.82
N GLU A 160 17.05 29.86 18.84
CA GLU A 160 15.87 29.01 18.76
C GLU A 160 14.97 29.14 20.01
N HIS A 161 15.55 29.33 21.20
CA HIS A 161 14.77 29.60 22.41
C HIS A 161 14.17 31.01 22.40
N ILE A 162 14.94 32.01 22.01
CA ILE A 162 14.47 33.40 21.90
C ILE A 162 13.32 33.49 20.90
N LYS A 163 13.45 32.82 19.75
CA LYS A 163 12.38 32.66 18.75
C LYS A 163 11.10 32.10 19.37
N ARG A 164 11.18 30.99 20.11
CA ARG A 164 10.03 30.32 20.74
C ARG A 164 9.40 31.13 21.87
N TYR A 165 10.22 31.79 22.68
CA TYR A 165 9.74 32.61 23.79
C TYR A 165 9.00 33.85 23.29
N THR A 166 9.54 34.50 22.26
CA THR A 166 9.00 35.76 21.73
C THR A 166 7.96 35.56 20.63
N ALA A 167 7.85 34.37 20.05
CA ALA A 167 7.14 34.09 18.79
C ALA A 167 7.69 34.83 17.56
N MET A 168 8.93 35.32 17.62
CA MET A 168 9.60 35.97 16.49
C MET A 168 9.69 35.04 15.28
N GLY A 169 9.23 35.52 14.12
CA GLY A 169 9.30 34.77 12.86
C GLY A 169 8.31 33.62 12.75
N PHE A 170 7.29 33.56 13.61
CA PHE A 170 6.19 32.58 13.52
C PHE A 170 5.02 33.08 12.65
N GLY A 171 5.12 34.29 12.10
CA GLY A 171 4.10 34.87 11.22
C GLY A 171 3.95 34.09 9.90
N THR A 172 2.92 34.45 9.13
CA THR A 172 2.71 33.90 7.78
C THR A 172 3.81 34.33 6.81
N ASP A 173 4.53 35.39 7.12
CA ASP A 173 5.72 35.84 6.42
C ASP A 173 6.96 34.96 6.72
N GLN A 174 6.93 34.17 7.80
CA GLN A 174 8.04 33.36 8.32
C GLN A 174 9.28 34.19 8.69
N GLY A 175 9.07 35.43 9.16
CA GLY A 175 10.12 36.31 9.64
C GLY A 175 11.06 36.86 8.57
N LYS A 176 10.60 36.93 7.31
CA LYS A 176 11.36 37.46 6.16
C LYS A 176 11.83 38.90 6.38
N THR A 177 11.12 39.69 7.17
CA THR A 177 11.49 41.09 7.48
C THR A 177 12.08 41.28 8.87
N GLY A 178 11.85 40.33 9.80
CA GLY A 178 12.13 40.52 11.23
C GLY A 178 13.27 39.67 11.79
N ASN A 179 13.54 38.48 11.24
CA ASN A 179 14.42 37.50 11.87
C ASN A 179 15.87 38.00 11.98
N ILE A 180 16.44 38.56 10.91
CA ILE A 180 17.82 39.06 10.92
C ILE A 180 17.97 40.20 11.94
N ASN A 181 17.00 41.12 11.97
CA ASN A 181 16.99 42.22 12.95
C ASN A 181 16.92 41.69 14.38
N GLY A 182 16.01 40.76 14.66
CA GLY A 182 15.87 40.19 15.99
C GLY A 182 17.04 39.32 16.42
N MET A 183 17.66 38.61 15.48
CA MET A 183 18.93 37.91 15.70
C MET A 183 20.05 38.85 16.06
N ALA A 184 20.19 39.97 15.36
CA ALA A 184 21.22 40.96 15.66
C ALA A 184 21.00 41.63 17.02
N ILE A 185 19.74 41.90 17.40
CA ILE A 185 19.37 42.39 18.74
C ILE A 185 19.73 41.35 19.80
N ALA A 186 19.39 40.08 19.59
CA ALA A 186 19.73 38.98 20.49
C ALA A 186 21.25 38.81 20.64
N ALA A 187 21.98 38.84 19.52
CA ALA A 187 23.44 38.75 19.48
C ALA A 187 24.07 39.87 20.34
N ASN A 188 23.64 41.11 20.12
CA ASN A 188 24.11 42.26 20.88
C ASN A 188 23.78 42.13 22.39
N ALA A 189 22.55 41.72 22.73
CA ALA A 189 22.14 41.51 24.13
C ALA A 189 22.93 40.41 24.84
N MET A 190 23.43 39.41 24.09
CA MET A 190 24.28 38.33 24.60
C MET A 190 25.79 38.65 24.55
N GLY A 191 26.20 39.77 23.92
CA GLY A 191 27.60 40.08 23.68
C GLY A 191 28.29 39.15 22.66
N LYS A 192 27.54 38.60 21.70
CA LYS A 192 28.02 37.73 20.62
C LYS A 192 27.99 38.44 19.26
N THR A 193 28.73 37.94 18.28
CA THR A 193 28.55 38.37 16.88
C THR A 193 27.28 37.74 16.27
N ILE A 194 26.82 38.31 15.15
CA ILE A 194 25.68 37.76 14.39
C ILE A 194 26.02 36.36 13.85
N GLU A 195 27.27 36.18 13.39
CA GLU A 195 27.79 34.89 12.93
C GLU A 195 27.76 33.83 14.04
N GLU A 196 28.24 34.16 15.24
CA GLU A 196 28.24 33.26 16.41
C GLU A 196 26.84 32.89 16.89
N THR A 197 25.88 33.81 16.74
CA THR A 197 24.48 33.57 17.10
C THR A 197 23.81 32.61 16.11
N GLY A 198 24.21 32.67 14.84
CA GLY A 198 23.72 31.81 13.76
C GLY A 198 22.25 32.05 13.41
N THR A 199 21.81 31.53 12.27
CA THR A 199 20.40 31.63 11.83
C THR A 199 19.51 30.60 12.50
N THR A 200 18.20 30.89 12.54
CA THR A 200 17.20 29.86 12.81
C THR A 200 17.07 28.93 11.61
N ILE A 201 16.56 27.72 11.82
CA ILE A 201 16.38 26.75 10.74
C ILE A 201 15.39 27.24 9.68
N PHE A 202 15.81 27.25 8.41
CA PHE A 202 14.95 27.46 7.24
C PHE A 202 14.19 26.16 6.91
N ARG A 203 12.90 26.27 6.61
CA ARG A 203 12.02 25.11 6.35
C ARG A 203 11.19 25.33 5.07
N PRO A 204 10.98 24.29 4.26
CA PRO A 204 9.90 24.29 3.28
C PRO A 204 8.54 24.45 3.98
N MET A 205 7.54 25.09 3.36
CA MET A 205 7.57 25.75 2.06
C MET A 205 8.04 27.21 2.19
N TYR A 206 8.70 27.75 1.15
CA TYR A 206 9.17 29.16 1.16
C TYR A 206 8.04 30.16 1.48
N THR A 207 6.86 29.90 0.93
CA THR A 207 5.59 30.58 1.24
C THR A 207 4.50 29.54 1.43
N PRO A 208 3.42 29.84 2.17
CA PRO A 208 2.33 28.89 2.41
C PRO A 208 1.72 28.35 1.11
N VAL A 209 1.43 27.05 1.10
CA VAL A 209 0.72 26.35 0.02
C VAL A 209 -0.56 25.75 0.58
N THR A 210 -1.66 25.81 -0.17
CA THR A 210 -2.94 25.23 0.24
C THR A 210 -2.87 23.71 0.28
N PHE A 211 -3.50 23.06 1.27
CA PHE A 211 -3.51 21.59 1.37
C PHE A 211 -4.10 20.90 0.13
N GLY A 212 -5.11 21.51 -0.53
CA GLY A 212 -5.69 20.97 -1.76
C GLY A 212 -4.68 20.86 -2.92
N ALA A 213 -3.74 21.81 -3.03
CA ALA A 213 -2.68 21.75 -4.04
C ALA A 213 -1.67 20.61 -3.75
N LEU A 214 -1.44 20.28 -2.47
CA LEU A 214 -0.58 19.16 -2.07
C LEU A 214 -1.28 17.80 -2.25
N ALA A 215 -2.59 17.72 -2.00
CA ALA A 215 -3.38 16.52 -2.23
C ALA A 215 -3.57 16.22 -3.74
N GLY A 216 -3.58 17.24 -4.58
CA GLY A 216 -3.70 17.08 -6.03
C GLY A 216 -4.99 16.36 -6.42
N ARG A 217 -4.86 15.28 -7.19
CA ARG A 217 -5.99 14.46 -7.67
C ARG A 217 -6.32 13.29 -6.76
N GLU A 218 -5.62 13.12 -5.63
CA GLU A 218 -5.88 12.07 -4.66
C GLU A 218 -7.09 12.41 -3.77
N VAL A 219 -8.27 12.49 -4.37
CA VAL A 219 -9.54 12.84 -3.70
C VAL A 219 -10.70 11.99 -4.23
N GLY A 220 -11.76 11.83 -3.44
CA GLY A 220 -12.92 11.03 -3.83
C GLY A 220 -12.54 9.59 -4.18
N ASN A 221 -13.01 9.08 -5.32
CA ASN A 221 -12.72 7.72 -5.79
C ASN A 221 -11.26 7.53 -6.26
N LEU A 222 -10.48 8.61 -6.36
CA LEU A 222 -9.05 8.56 -6.68
C LEU A 222 -8.16 8.66 -5.43
N PHE A 223 -8.75 8.77 -4.24
CA PHE A 223 -7.99 8.86 -2.99
C PHE A 223 -7.17 7.60 -2.72
N ASP A 224 -7.76 6.41 -2.85
CA ASP A 224 -7.06 5.13 -2.77
C ASP A 224 -7.75 4.13 -3.70
N PRO A 225 -7.01 3.20 -4.35
CA PRO A 225 -7.62 2.23 -5.25
C PRO A 225 -8.67 1.35 -4.57
N GLU A 226 -9.85 1.27 -5.16
CA GLU A 226 -10.86 0.27 -4.83
C GLU A 226 -10.69 -0.94 -5.76
N ARG A 227 -10.49 -2.12 -5.17
CA ARG A 227 -10.23 -3.37 -5.89
C ARG A 227 -11.48 -4.24 -5.98
N TYR A 228 -11.72 -4.76 -7.18
CA TYR A 228 -12.92 -5.52 -7.51
C TYR A 228 -12.59 -6.93 -8.03
N THR A 229 -13.37 -7.92 -7.59
CA THR A 229 -13.28 -9.30 -8.11
C THR A 229 -14.00 -9.39 -9.45
N ALA A 230 -13.74 -10.46 -10.21
CA ALA A 230 -14.43 -10.70 -11.47
C ALA A 230 -15.96 -10.88 -11.32
N MET A 231 -16.46 -11.13 -10.11
CA MET A 231 -17.88 -11.31 -9.82
C MET A 231 -18.55 -10.05 -9.23
N HIS A 232 -17.82 -8.93 -9.12
CA HIS A 232 -18.30 -7.75 -8.40
C HIS A 232 -19.65 -7.22 -8.91
N ALA A 233 -19.85 -7.19 -10.23
CA ALA A 233 -21.11 -6.74 -10.82
C ALA A 233 -22.31 -7.61 -10.39
N TRP A 234 -22.12 -8.93 -10.22
CA TRP A 234 -23.17 -9.82 -9.73
C TRP A 234 -23.51 -9.53 -8.28
N HIS A 235 -22.49 -9.28 -7.44
CA HIS A 235 -22.69 -8.94 -6.02
C HIS A 235 -23.52 -7.66 -5.87
N VAL A 236 -23.19 -6.62 -6.65
CA VAL A 236 -23.96 -5.37 -6.69
C VAL A 236 -25.40 -5.61 -7.16
N ALA A 237 -25.59 -6.36 -8.25
CA ALA A 237 -26.90 -6.65 -8.80
C ALA A 237 -27.79 -7.48 -7.86
N ASN A 238 -27.19 -8.27 -6.97
CA ASN A 238 -27.89 -9.11 -5.99
C ASN A 238 -27.93 -8.48 -4.58
N GLY A 239 -27.70 -7.17 -4.48
CA GLY A 239 -27.97 -6.40 -3.26
C GLY A 239 -26.96 -6.62 -2.13
N ALA A 240 -25.77 -7.14 -2.41
CA ALA A 240 -24.72 -7.30 -1.41
C ALA A 240 -24.43 -5.98 -0.69
N LYS A 241 -24.24 -6.06 0.61
CA LYS A 241 -23.51 -5.01 1.36
C LYS A 241 -22.03 -5.32 1.27
N PHE A 242 -21.18 -4.29 1.31
CA PHE A 242 -19.74 -4.43 1.15
C PHE A 242 -19.00 -3.93 2.38
N GLU A 243 -17.89 -4.59 2.69
CA GLU A 243 -16.88 -4.11 3.61
C GLU A 243 -15.56 -3.83 2.87
N ASN A 244 -14.72 -2.99 3.47
CA ASN A 244 -13.38 -2.72 2.96
C ASN A 244 -12.37 -3.67 3.62
N VAL A 245 -11.84 -4.63 2.86
CA VAL A 245 -10.77 -5.52 3.32
C VAL A 245 -9.46 -5.09 2.66
N GLY A 246 -8.76 -4.18 3.33
CA GLY A 246 -7.74 -3.37 2.68
C GLY A 246 -8.37 -2.56 1.56
N GLN A 247 -7.84 -2.70 0.35
CA GLN A 247 -8.37 -2.06 -0.86
C GLN A 247 -9.53 -2.83 -1.51
N TRP A 248 -9.81 -4.07 -1.10
CA TRP A 248 -10.88 -4.87 -1.72
C TRP A 248 -12.27 -4.49 -1.22
N LYS A 249 -13.23 -4.39 -2.14
CA LYS A 249 -14.66 -4.39 -1.82
C LYS A 249 -15.17 -5.82 -1.78
N ARG A 250 -15.30 -6.40 -0.60
CA ARG A 250 -15.82 -7.77 -0.41
C ARG A 250 -17.29 -7.75 0.00
N PRO A 251 -18.13 -8.67 -0.51
CA PRO A 251 -19.47 -8.86 0.02
C PRO A 251 -19.41 -9.17 1.51
N TRP A 252 -20.06 -8.34 2.31
CA TRP A 252 -20.16 -8.46 3.76
C TRP A 252 -21.28 -9.42 4.17
N TYR A 253 -22.48 -9.22 3.59
CA TYR A 253 -23.66 -10.08 3.67
C TYR A 253 -24.67 -9.71 2.57
N TYR A 254 -25.70 -10.55 2.37
CA TYR A 254 -26.71 -10.41 1.31
C TYR A 254 -28.13 -10.32 1.91
N PRO A 255 -28.63 -9.11 2.20
CA PRO A 255 -29.97 -8.94 2.75
C PRO A 255 -31.07 -9.26 1.74
N LYS A 256 -32.14 -9.94 2.20
CA LYS A 256 -33.38 -10.14 1.43
C LYS A 256 -34.46 -9.17 1.92
N GLY A 257 -34.98 -8.34 1.03
CA GLY A 257 -36.05 -7.39 1.36
C GLY A 257 -35.64 -6.39 2.44
N SER A 258 -36.29 -6.45 3.60
CA SER A 258 -36.04 -5.56 4.74
C SER A 258 -35.36 -6.24 5.93
N GLU A 259 -34.72 -7.39 5.70
CA GLU A 259 -33.94 -8.08 6.75
C GLU A 259 -32.92 -7.14 7.40
N THR A 260 -32.76 -7.23 8.72
CA THR A 260 -31.59 -6.67 9.40
C THR A 260 -30.35 -7.49 9.08
N MET A 261 -29.17 -6.95 9.38
CA MET A 261 -27.92 -7.70 9.23
C MET A 261 -28.00 -9.04 10.00
N GLU A 262 -28.43 -9.03 11.25
CA GLU A 262 -28.52 -10.24 12.08
C GLU A 262 -29.46 -11.30 11.51
N GLU A 263 -30.59 -10.89 10.92
CA GLU A 263 -31.53 -11.79 10.25
C GLU A 263 -30.90 -12.42 9.00
N SER A 264 -30.20 -11.63 8.19
CA SER A 264 -29.47 -12.12 7.01
C SER A 264 -28.37 -13.10 7.40
N LEU A 265 -27.54 -12.77 8.40
CA LEU A 265 -26.48 -13.65 8.88
C LEU A 265 -27.04 -14.96 9.43
N ALA A 266 -28.12 -14.91 10.20
CA ALA A 266 -28.77 -16.10 10.73
C ALA A 266 -29.28 -17.03 9.61
N ARG A 267 -29.87 -16.46 8.56
CA ARG A 267 -30.32 -17.19 7.36
C ARG A 267 -29.14 -17.78 6.60
N GLU A 268 -28.11 -16.99 6.32
CA GLU A 268 -26.92 -17.40 5.56
C GLU A 268 -26.15 -18.54 6.27
N CYS A 269 -25.93 -18.43 7.59
CA CYS A 269 -25.30 -19.48 8.38
C CYS A 269 -26.10 -20.79 8.36
N LYS A 270 -27.43 -20.72 8.58
CA LYS A 270 -28.30 -21.91 8.56
C LYS A 270 -28.33 -22.55 7.19
N ALA A 271 -28.56 -21.78 6.13
CA ALA A 271 -28.60 -22.29 4.76
C ALA A 271 -27.29 -23.01 4.38
N THR A 272 -26.14 -22.47 4.79
CA THR A 272 -24.83 -23.09 4.53
C THR A 272 -24.67 -24.44 5.25
N ARG A 273 -25.12 -24.55 6.51
CA ARG A 273 -25.00 -25.80 7.29
C ARG A 273 -26.09 -26.84 6.99
N GLU A 274 -27.27 -26.39 6.56
CA GLU A 274 -28.42 -27.25 6.28
C GLU A 274 -28.47 -27.72 4.82
N SER A 275 -27.93 -26.93 3.89
CA SER A 275 -27.90 -27.26 2.46
C SER A 275 -26.58 -26.87 1.79
N VAL A 276 -26.47 -25.66 1.22
CA VAL A 276 -25.27 -25.16 0.55
C VAL A 276 -25.24 -23.63 0.53
N GLY A 277 -24.10 -23.08 0.92
CA GLY A 277 -23.74 -21.67 0.77
C GLY A 277 -22.62 -21.48 -0.23
N ILE A 278 -22.52 -20.29 -0.82
CA ILE A 278 -21.43 -19.90 -1.72
C ILE A 278 -20.79 -18.58 -1.31
N LEU A 279 -19.45 -18.54 -1.34
CA LEU A 279 -18.63 -17.37 -1.02
C LEU A 279 -17.68 -17.03 -2.17
N ASP A 280 -17.50 -15.74 -2.44
CA ASP A 280 -16.40 -15.22 -3.26
C ASP A 280 -15.11 -15.13 -2.41
N ALA A 281 -14.19 -16.07 -2.65
CA ALA A 281 -12.89 -16.15 -2.00
C ALA A 281 -11.74 -15.68 -2.93
N SER A 282 -12.05 -14.99 -4.02
CA SER A 282 -11.07 -14.54 -5.02
C SER A 282 -10.03 -13.58 -4.45
N THR A 283 -10.30 -12.94 -3.31
CA THR A 283 -9.39 -11.95 -2.72
C THR A 283 -8.23 -12.55 -1.93
N LEU A 284 -8.24 -13.86 -1.65
CA LEU A 284 -7.09 -14.52 -1.00
C LEU A 284 -5.83 -14.31 -1.84
N GLY A 285 -4.70 -14.08 -1.17
CA GLY A 285 -3.42 -14.04 -1.87
C GLY A 285 -3.09 -15.41 -2.43
N LYS A 286 -2.54 -15.46 -3.64
CA LYS A 286 -2.17 -16.69 -4.32
C LYS A 286 -0.81 -16.51 -4.96
N ILE A 287 0.12 -17.40 -4.63
CA ILE A 287 1.51 -17.37 -5.08
C ILE A 287 1.83 -18.73 -5.69
N ASP A 288 2.23 -18.70 -6.95
CA ASP A 288 2.75 -19.86 -7.66
C ASP A 288 4.26 -19.97 -7.37
N ILE A 289 4.70 -21.14 -6.91
CA ILE A 289 6.05 -21.40 -6.41
C ILE A 289 6.65 -22.56 -7.19
N GLN A 290 7.68 -22.30 -8.00
CA GLN A 290 8.27 -23.29 -8.91
C GLN A 290 9.79 -23.38 -8.71
N GLY A 291 10.33 -24.59 -8.67
CA GLY A 291 11.76 -24.84 -8.56
C GLY A 291 12.08 -26.11 -7.74
N LYS A 292 13.26 -26.69 -7.97
CA LYS A 292 13.65 -27.96 -7.33
C LYS A 292 13.74 -27.83 -5.80
N ASP A 293 14.06 -26.62 -5.31
CA ASP A 293 14.22 -26.34 -3.89
C ASP A 293 12.96 -25.74 -3.24
N ALA A 294 11.84 -25.64 -3.99
CA ALA A 294 10.59 -25.09 -3.49
C ALA A 294 10.12 -25.77 -2.19
N ARG A 295 10.27 -27.10 -2.09
CA ARG A 295 9.91 -27.85 -0.89
C ARG A 295 10.81 -27.54 0.30
N ASP A 296 12.11 -27.36 0.09
CA ASP A 296 13.03 -26.95 1.15
C ASP A 296 12.71 -25.53 1.60
N PHE A 297 12.50 -24.61 0.65
CA PHE A 297 12.11 -23.23 0.95
C PHE A 297 10.83 -23.15 1.80
N LEU A 298 9.77 -23.89 1.44
CA LEU A 298 8.54 -23.98 2.23
C LEU A 298 8.78 -24.54 3.64
N ASN A 299 9.72 -25.48 3.80
CA ASN A 299 10.15 -25.94 5.12
C ASN A 299 10.90 -24.85 5.92
N ARG A 300 11.51 -23.85 5.31
CA ARG A 300 12.13 -22.75 6.08
C ARG A 300 11.10 -21.69 6.48
N ILE A 301 10.12 -21.43 5.62
CA ILE A 301 9.08 -20.40 5.81
C ILE A 301 7.99 -20.82 6.81
N TYR A 302 7.38 -21.99 6.62
CA TYR A 302 6.25 -22.43 7.45
C TYR A 302 6.70 -23.12 8.74
N THR A 303 5.84 -23.09 9.77
CA THR A 303 6.12 -23.79 11.04
C THR A 303 6.05 -25.32 10.93
N ASN A 304 5.22 -25.87 10.03
CA ASN A 304 5.07 -27.33 9.82
C ASN A 304 6.02 -27.87 8.73
N GLY A 305 6.13 -29.20 8.65
CA GLY A 305 6.98 -29.88 7.66
C GLY A 305 6.27 -30.10 6.32
N TRP A 306 7.03 -30.08 5.21
CA TRP A 306 6.53 -30.19 3.83
C TRP A 306 7.10 -31.38 3.04
N ASP A 307 8.11 -32.07 3.59
CA ASP A 307 8.85 -33.16 2.92
C ASP A 307 7.95 -34.28 2.38
N LYS A 308 6.87 -34.60 3.11
CA LYS A 308 5.99 -35.74 2.83
C LYS A 308 4.66 -35.36 2.17
N LEU A 309 4.47 -34.11 1.76
CA LEU A 309 3.23 -33.70 1.10
C LEU A 309 3.23 -34.17 -0.36
N ALA A 310 2.47 -35.21 -0.65
CA ALA A 310 2.37 -35.79 -2.00
C ALA A 310 1.68 -34.84 -2.99
N PRO A 311 1.99 -34.93 -4.30
CA PRO A 311 1.23 -34.27 -5.36
C PRO A 311 -0.27 -34.53 -5.25
N GLY A 312 -1.08 -33.51 -5.56
CA GLY A 312 -2.55 -33.56 -5.40
C GLY A 312 -3.04 -33.35 -3.96
N LYS A 313 -2.14 -33.16 -2.99
CA LYS A 313 -2.50 -32.88 -1.58
C LYS A 313 -2.29 -31.41 -1.22
N CYS A 314 -3.06 -30.96 -0.25
CA CYS A 314 -3.01 -29.64 0.32
C CYS A 314 -2.63 -29.72 1.80
N ARG A 315 -2.06 -28.64 2.34
CA ARG A 315 -1.72 -28.55 3.76
C ARG A 315 -1.88 -27.11 4.25
N TYR A 316 -2.58 -26.95 5.36
CA TYR A 316 -2.64 -25.70 6.10
C TYR A 316 -1.34 -25.48 6.88
N GLY A 317 -0.84 -24.24 6.94
CA GLY A 317 0.38 -23.87 7.66
C GLY A 317 0.30 -22.47 8.25
N LEU A 318 1.09 -22.24 9.31
CA LEU A 318 1.31 -20.91 9.90
C LEU A 318 2.69 -20.38 9.49
N MET A 319 2.76 -19.09 9.18
CA MET A 319 4.00 -18.38 8.90
C MET A 319 4.29 -17.42 10.06
N CYS A 320 5.55 -17.39 10.50
CA CYS A 320 6.00 -16.54 11.61
C CYS A 320 7.08 -15.56 11.17
N HIS A 321 7.13 -14.40 11.82
CA HIS A 321 8.31 -13.55 11.79
C HIS A 321 9.44 -14.15 12.64
N GLU A 322 10.64 -13.56 12.56
CA GLU A 322 11.79 -14.01 13.34
C GLU A 322 11.56 -13.96 14.86
N ASP A 323 10.69 -13.08 15.34
CA ASP A 323 10.25 -12.99 16.73
C ASP A 323 9.34 -14.14 17.18
N GLY A 324 8.96 -15.04 16.27
CA GLY A 324 8.14 -16.21 16.54
C GLY A 324 6.63 -15.95 16.55
N MET A 325 6.19 -14.74 16.22
CA MET A 325 4.78 -14.38 16.19
C MET A 325 4.16 -14.72 14.84
N VAL A 326 2.92 -15.19 14.85
CA VAL A 326 2.17 -15.51 13.62
C VAL A 326 1.85 -14.22 12.87
N PHE A 327 2.29 -14.13 11.62
CA PHE A 327 2.02 -12.96 10.77
C PHE A 327 1.11 -13.27 9.59
N ASP A 328 1.03 -14.53 9.15
CA ASP A 328 0.10 -14.99 8.11
C ASP A 328 -0.11 -16.51 8.18
N ASP A 329 -1.13 -17.00 7.48
CA ASP A 329 -1.50 -18.39 7.40
C ASP A 329 -2.15 -18.72 6.04
N GLY A 330 -2.34 -20.02 5.79
CA GLY A 330 -3.12 -20.45 4.63
C GLY A 330 -2.83 -21.88 4.22
N VAL A 331 -3.42 -22.27 3.09
CA VAL A 331 -3.26 -23.62 2.53
C VAL A 331 -2.33 -23.57 1.33
N THR A 332 -1.32 -24.44 1.32
CA THR A 332 -0.48 -24.65 0.13
C THR A 332 -0.72 -26.03 -0.45
N SER A 333 -0.85 -26.07 -1.77
CA SER A 333 -1.14 -27.27 -2.55
C SER A 333 0.10 -27.73 -3.30
N CYS A 334 0.40 -29.02 -3.22
CA CYS A 334 1.49 -29.66 -3.96
C CYS A 334 0.99 -30.01 -5.36
N ILE A 335 1.49 -29.30 -6.37
CA ILE A 335 1.16 -29.59 -7.78
C ILE A 335 1.99 -30.78 -8.24
N ASN A 336 3.31 -30.68 -8.06
CA ASN A 336 4.28 -31.76 -8.19
C ASN A 336 5.45 -31.49 -7.22
N ASP A 337 6.53 -32.27 -7.30
CA ASP A 337 7.64 -32.17 -6.33
C ASP A 337 8.41 -30.84 -6.36
N SER A 338 8.29 -30.07 -7.44
CA SER A 338 8.95 -28.78 -7.65
C SER A 338 7.96 -27.65 -7.96
N HIS A 339 6.66 -27.84 -7.70
CA HIS A 339 5.63 -26.84 -8.02
C HIS A 339 4.54 -26.84 -6.96
N PHE A 340 4.32 -25.69 -6.34
CA PHE A 340 3.33 -25.48 -5.28
C PHE A 340 2.48 -24.24 -5.58
N LEU A 341 1.24 -24.27 -5.10
CA LEU A 341 0.37 -23.10 -5.10
C LEU A 341 0.05 -22.75 -3.64
N MET A 342 0.56 -21.62 -3.18
CA MET A 342 0.31 -21.09 -1.83
C MET A 342 -0.90 -20.18 -1.86
N THR A 343 -1.79 -20.33 -0.87
CA THR A 343 -2.81 -19.33 -0.52
C THR A 343 -2.44 -18.64 0.80
N THR A 344 -2.76 -17.35 0.88
CA THR A 344 -2.49 -16.48 2.04
C THR A 344 -3.76 -15.73 2.42
N THR A 345 -3.75 -15.02 3.54
CA THR A 345 -4.84 -14.08 3.85
C THR A 345 -4.98 -12.99 2.76
N SER A 346 -6.17 -12.40 2.63
CA SER A 346 -6.40 -11.32 1.64
C SER A 346 -5.56 -10.07 1.92
N GLY A 347 -5.42 -9.69 3.20
CA GLY A 347 -4.59 -8.55 3.61
C GLY A 347 -3.09 -8.83 3.52
N GLY A 348 -2.68 -10.08 3.76
CA GLY A 348 -1.28 -10.50 3.77
C GLY A 348 -0.65 -10.75 2.40
N ALA A 349 -1.43 -10.86 1.32
CA ALA A 349 -0.97 -11.30 0.00
C ALA A 349 0.34 -10.65 -0.50
N ALA A 350 0.40 -9.31 -0.48
CA ALA A 350 1.60 -8.57 -0.90
C ALA A 350 2.74 -8.63 0.15
N GLY A 351 2.39 -8.75 1.43
CA GLY A 351 3.36 -8.91 2.52
C GLY A 351 4.07 -10.26 2.45
N VAL A 352 3.32 -11.35 2.23
CA VAL A 352 3.87 -12.71 2.11
C VAL A 352 4.77 -12.82 0.90
N LEU A 353 4.36 -12.37 -0.30
CA LEU A 353 5.24 -12.43 -1.48
C LEU A 353 6.56 -11.70 -1.24
N ARG A 354 6.50 -10.50 -0.66
CA ARG A 354 7.70 -9.73 -0.28
C ARG A 354 8.55 -10.48 0.74
N TRP A 355 7.93 -11.19 1.68
CA TRP A 355 8.63 -12.01 2.65
C TRP A 355 9.38 -13.16 1.97
N LEU A 356 8.74 -13.88 1.04
CA LEU A 356 9.41 -14.96 0.29
C LEU A 356 10.59 -14.40 -0.53
N GLU A 357 10.37 -13.33 -1.29
CA GLU A 357 11.41 -12.69 -2.10
C GLU A 357 12.56 -12.14 -1.23
N LEU A 358 12.27 -11.52 -0.09
CA LEU A 358 13.31 -11.03 0.83
C LEU A 358 14.23 -12.17 1.28
N TRP A 359 13.66 -13.26 1.83
CA TRP A 359 14.46 -14.38 2.33
C TRP A 359 15.21 -15.10 1.22
N HIS A 360 14.60 -15.27 0.05
CA HIS A 360 15.27 -15.85 -1.10
C HIS A 360 16.43 -14.98 -1.58
N GLN A 361 16.23 -13.69 -1.80
CA GLN A 361 17.25 -12.82 -2.37
C GLN A 361 18.39 -12.50 -1.39
N THR A 362 18.12 -12.38 -0.09
CA THR A 362 19.13 -11.90 0.88
C THR A 362 19.75 -13.00 1.74
N GLU A 363 19.01 -14.08 2.04
CA GLU A 363 19.48 -15.12 2.97
C GLU A 363 19.76 -16.45 2.29
N TRP A 364 18.94 -16.84 1.30
CA TRP A 364 19.04 -18.14 0.61
C TRP A 364 19.08 -18.02 -0.93
N PRO A 365 19.94 -17.17 -1.51
CA PRO A 365 19.99 -16.96 -2.96
C PRO A 365 20.49 -18.21 -3.71
N GLU A 366 21.05 -19.20 -3.01
CA GLU A 366 21.47 -20.47 -3.57
C GLU A 366 20.31 -21.43 -3.88
N LEU A 367 19.11 -21.18 -3.34
CA LEU A 367 17.96 -22.05 -3.57
C LEU A 367 17.33 -21.76 -4.93
N GLU A 368 17.16 -22.80 -5.74
CA GLU A 368 16.49 -22.72 -7.03
C GLU A 368 14.97 -22.77 -6.84
N VAL A 369 14.40 -21.59 -6.61
CA VAL A 369 12.95 -21.36 -6.47
C VAL A 369 12.58 -19.97 -7.00
N TYR A 370 11.48 -19.90 -7.74
CA TYR A 370 10.85 -18.67 -8.21
C TYR A 370 9.44 -18.54 -7.66
N PHE A 371 9.02 -17.29 -7.48
CA PHE A 371 7.69 -16.92 -7.01
C PHE A 371 6.98 -16.05 -8.05
N SER A 372 5.69 -16.28 -8.26
CA SER A 372 4.85 -15.43 -9.10
C SER A 372 3.50 -15.19 -8.43
N SER A 373 3.08 -13.93 -8.35
CA SER A 373 1.73 -13.64 -7.85
C SER A 373 0.70 -14.04 -8.89
N VAL A 374 -0.19 -14.96 -8.53
CA VAL A 374 -1.35 -15.38 -9.34
C VAL A 374 -2.67 -14.99 -8.64
N THR A 375 -2.60 -14.00 -7.74
CA THR A 375 -3.72 -13.56 -6.89
C THR A 375 -4.93 -13.14 -7.73
N ASP A 376 -4.72 -12.28 -8.72
CA ASP A 376 -5.78 -11.79 -9.61
C ASP A 376 -6.10 -12.77 -10.74
N HIS A 377 -5.20 -13.72 -11.02
CA HIS A 377 -5.41 -14.68 -12.10
C HIS A 377 -6.53 -15.66 -11.76
N TRP A 378 -6.61 -16.12 -10.51
CA TRP A 378 -7.62 -17.08 -10.08
C TRP A 378 -8.80 -16.38 -9.40
N ALA A 379 -9.96 -16.43 -10.06
CA ALA A 379 -11.23 -16.24 -9.39
C ALA A 379 -11.59 -17.51 -8.62
N THR A 380 -12.02 -17.37 -7.37
CA THR A 380 -12.28 -18.47 -6.45
C THR A 380 -13.69 -18.37 -5.90
N MET A 381 -14.47 -19.44 -6.06
CA MET A 381 -15.77 -19.60 -5.42
C MET A 381 -15.76 -20.84 -4.53
N THR A 382 -16.15 -20.65 -3.28
CA THR A 382 -16.20 -21.72 -2.28
C THR A 382 -17.66 -22.10 -2.05
N ILE A 383 -18.02 -23.34 -2.40
CA ILE A 383 -19.32 -23.92 -2.04
C ILE A 383 -19.16 -24.77 -0.79
N SER A 384 -19.96 -24.50 0.24
CA SER A 384 -19.89 -25.16 1.55
C SER A 384 -21.25 -25.68 1.97
N GLY A 385 -21.30 -26.89 2.52
CA GLY A 385 -22.52 -27.51 3.04
C GLY A 385 -22.70 -28.96 2.58
N PRO A 386 -23.66 -29.70 3.16
CA PRO A 386 -23.91 -31.11 2.83
C PRO A 386 -24.24 -31.36 1.35
N ASN A 387 -24.85 -30.39 0.64
CA ASN A 387 -25.22 -30.51 -0.78
C ASN A 387 -24.13 -30.03 -1.75
N SER A 388 -23.00 -29.52 -1.26
CA SER A 388 -21.92 -28.98 -2.10
C SER A 388 -21.38 -29.97 -3.14
N ARG A 389 -21.26 -31.26 -2.82
CA ARG A 389 -20.82 -32.29 -3.78
C ARG A 389 -21.85 -32.56 -4.87
N ASN A 390 -23.12 -32.61 -4.50
CA ASN A 390 -24.21 -32.83 -5.45
C ASN A 390 -24.31 -31.66 -6.44
N LEU A 391 -24.17 -30.44 -5.93
CA LEU A 391 -24.05 -29.24 -6.75
C LEU A 391 -22.86 -29.32 -7.71
N LEU A 392 -21.65 -29.61 -7.20
CA LEU A 392 -20.45 -29.72 -8.03
C LEU A 392 -20.62 -30.77 -9.15
N LYS A 393 -21.26 -31.91 -8.86
CA LYS A 393 -21.52 -32.99 -9.83
C LYS A 393 -22.25 -32.50 -11.08
N LYS A 394 -23.16 -31.53 -10.96
CA LYS A 394 -23.90 -30.95 -12.10
C LYS A 394 -23.01 -30.16 -13.05
N LEU A 395 -21.92 -29.61 -12.53
CA LEU A 395 -21.03 -28.70 -13.25
C LEU A 395 -19.82 -29.42 -13.86
N VAL A 396 -19.45 -30.58 -13.33
CA VAL A 396 -18.24 -31.32 -13.76
C VAL A 396 -18.54 -32.49 -14.72
N GLY A 397 -19.81 -32.77 -15.01
CA GLY A 397 -20.16 -33.89 -15.89
C GLY A 397 -19.84 -35.26 -15.26
N ASP A 398 -19.30 -36.16 -16.08
CA ASP A 398 -18.94 -37.54 -15.67
C ASP A 398 -17.60 -37.64 -14.92
N GLN A 399 -16.95 -36.51 -14.60
CA GLN A 399 -15.67 -36.50 -13.87
C GLN A 399 -15.86 -37.00 -12.42
N ASP A 400 -14.98 -37.92 -11.98
CA ASP A 400 -15.07 -38.53 -10.65
C ASP A 400 -14.66 -37.57 -9.52
N ILE A 401 -15.65 -37.16 -8.73
CA ILE A 401 -15.53 -36.33 -7.53
C ILE A 401 -15.96 -37.10 -6.27
N SER A 402 -15.86 -38.42 -6.25
CA SER A 402 -16.13 -39.24 -5.06
C SER A 402 -15.17 -38.92 -3.91
N GLU A 403 -15.46 -39.44 -2.71
CA GLU A 403 -14.60 -39.27 -1.54
C GLU A 403 -13.19 -39.84 -1.77
N ASP A 404 -13.09 -40.96 -2.48
CA ASP A 404 -11.83 -41.62 -2.81
C ASP A 404 -11.06 -40.84 -3.88
N ALA A 405 -11.78 -40.26 -4.85
CA ALA A 405 -11.17 -39.47 -5.91
C ALA A 405 -10.71 -38.09 -5.43
N LEU A 406 -11.49 -37.40 -4.60
CA LEU A 406 -11.18 -36.07 -4.08
C LEU A 406 -11.34 -36.06 -2.53
N PRO A 407 -10.41 -36.70 -1.80
CA PRO A 407 -10.43 -36.77 -0.34
C PRO A 407 -10.19 -35.40 0.31
N PHE A 408 -10.46 -35.26 1.61
CA PHE A 408 -10.24 -34.00 2.32
C PHE A 408 -8.77 -33.55 2.21
N MET A 409 -8.54 -32.24 2.06
CA MET A 409 -7.22 -31.64 1.82
C MET A 409 -6.52 -32.20 0.57
N SER A 410 -7.27 -32.36 -0.51
CA SER A 410 -6.74 -32.68 -1.85
C SER A 410 -7.30 -31.73 -2.90
N TRP A 411 -6.67 -31.73 -4.07
CA TRP A 411 -7.07 -30.92 -5.21
C TRP A 411 -6.90 -31.70 -6.51
N LYS A 412 -7.64 -31.31 -7.55
CA LYS A 412 -7.53 -31.86 -8.91
C LYS A 412 -7.73 -30.79 -9.99
N PRO A 413 -7.01 -30.87 -11.13
CA PRO A 413 -7.40 -30.16 -12.34
C PRO A 413 -8.65 -30.83 -12.92
N MET A 414 -9.63 -30.02 -13.34
CA MET A 414 -10.94 -30.48 -13.80
C MET A 414 -11.56 -29.46 -14.77
N LYS A 415 -12.59 -29.85 -15.51
CA LYS A 415 -13.50 -28.88 -16.15
C LYS A 415 -14.73 -28.63 -15.27
N VAL A 416 -15.06 -27.36 -15.02
CA VAL A 416 -16.27 -26.93 -14.30
C VAL A 416 -17.05 -25.99 -15.21
N ALA A 417 -18.29 -26.33 -15.53
CA ALA A 417 -19.13 -25.62 -16.50
C ALA A 417 -18.43 -25.39 -17.86
N GLY A 418 -17.63 -26.37 -18.30
CA GLY A 418 -16.85 -26.31 -19.55
C GLY A 418 -15.53 -25.52 -19.46
N VAL A 419 -15.21 -24.89 -18.32
CA VAL A 419 -13.99 -24.09 -18.11
C VAL A 419 -12.95 -24.90 -17.34
N ASP A 420 -11.66 -24.78 -17.72
CA ASP A 420 -10.56 -25.38 -16.96
C ASP A 420 -10.44 -24.75 -15.57
N ALA A 421 -10.42 -25.62 -14.56
CA ALA A 421 -10.48 -25.26 -13.15
C ALA A 421 -9.52 -26.11 -12.32
N ARG A 422 -9.11 -25.56 -11.18
CA ARG A 422 -8.52 -26.32 -10.08
C ARG A 422 -9.57 -26.42 -8.98
N VAL A 423 -9.98 -27.63 -8.62
CA VAL A 423 -10.98 -27.86 -7.58
C VAL A 423 -10.31 -28.42 -6.34
N PHE A 424 -10.45 -27.73 -5.21
CA PHE A 424 -9.84 -28.08 -3.92
C PHE A 424 -10.92 -28.50 -2.94
N ARG A 425 -10.66 -29.56 -2.17
CA ARG A 425 -11.52 -29.92 -1.04
C ARG A 425 -10.92 -29.40 0.27
N ILE A 426 -11.06 -28.10 0.45
CA ILE A 426 -10.62 -27.31 1.62
C ILE A 426 -11.86 -26.70 2.27
N SER A 427 -11.87 -26.57 3.59
CA SER A 427 -13.00 -26.01 4.33
C SER A 427 -12.54 -25.07 5.43
N PHE A 428 -13.07 -23.86 5.42
CA PHE A 428 -12.95 -22.88 6.50
C PHE A 428 -14.24 -22.76 7.33
N THR A 429 -15.25 -23.57 7.03
CA THR A 429 -16.56 -23.58 7.72
C THR A 429 -16.76 -24.82 8.59
N GLY A 430 -15.90 -25.82 8.41
CA GLY A 430 -16.03 -27.17 8.98
C GLY A 430 -17.02 -28.07 8.24
N GLU A 431 -17.76 -27.54 7.26
CA GLU A 431 -18.65 -28.32 6.39
C GLU A 431 -17.89 -28.94 5.22
N LEU A 432 -18.50 -29.93 4.55
CA LEU A 432 -18.01 -30.38 3.24
C LEU A 432 -17.97 -29.18 2.30
N SER A 433 -16.80 -28.92 1.72
CA SER A 433 -16.57 -27.70 0.94
C SER A 433 -15.66 -27.97 -0.25
N PHE A 434 -15.92 -27.25 -1.34
CA PHE A 434 -15.09 -27.25 -2.54
C PHE A 434 -14.78 -25.81 -2.94
N GLU A 435 -13.50 -25.50 -3.13
CA GLU A 435 -13.04 -24.25 -3.71
C GLU A 435 -12.79 -24.48 -5.20
N ILE A 436 -13.46 -23.70 -6.05
CA ILE A 436 -13.37 -23.79 -7.50
C ILE A 436 -12.56 -22.58 -7.97
N ASN A 437 -11.32 -22.84 -8.41
CA ASN A 437 -10.43 -21.82 -8.97
C ASN A 437 -10.46 -21.87 -10.49
N VAL A 438 -10.86 -20.77 -11.13
CA VAL A 438 -10.85 -20.61 -12.59
C VAL A 438 -10.08 -19.36 -12.98
N ASN A 439 -9.57 -19.31 -14.21
CA ASN A 439 -9.04 -18.08 -14.77
C ASN A 439 -10.10 -16.97 -14.64
N ALA A 440 -9.72 -15.81 -14.07
CA ALA A 440 -10.64 -14.75 -13.67
C ALA A 440 -11.43 -14.14 -14.84
N ASN A 441 -10.97 -14.29 -16.09
CA ASN A 441 -11.78 -13.93 -17.26
C ASN A 441 -13.09 -14.74 -17.35
N PHE A 442 -13.14 -15.93 -16.76
CA PHE A 442 -14.33 -16.78 -16.69
C PHE A 442 -15.06 -16.73 -15.33
N GLY A 443 -14.57 -15.93 -14.38
CA GLY A 443 -15.08 -15.91 -13.01
C GLY A 443 -16.59 -15.65 -12.92
N MET A 444 -17.06 -14.59 -13.60
CA MET A 444 -18.48 -14.24 -13.68
C MET A 444 -19.33 -15.38 -14.26
N TYR A 445 -18.90 -15.94 -15.39
CA TYR A 445 -19.61 -17.02 -16.05
C TYR A 445 -19.77 -18.24 -15.13
N VAL A 446 -18.68 -18.72 -14.54
CA VAL A 446 -18.72 -19.91 -13.69
C VAL A 446 -19.53 -19.64 -12.41
N TRP A 447 -19.44 -18.44 -11.84
CA TRP A 447 -20.27 -18.04 -10.69
C TRP A 447 -21.76 -18.14 -11.01
N GLN A 448 -22.20 -17.62 -12.16
CA GLN A 448 -23.59 -17.71 -12.59
C GLN A 448 -24.02 -19.17 -12.80
N GLN A 449 -23.17 -20.01 -13.39
CA GLN A 449 -23.49 -21.43 -13.56
C GLN A 449 -23.62 -22.16 -12.22
N VAL A 450 -22.77 -21.87 -11.23
CA VAL A 450 -22.89 -22.44 -9.88
C VAL A 450 -24.19 -21.99 -9.21
N MET A 451 -24.53 -20.71 -9.30
CA MET A 451 -25.79 -20.18 -8.75
C MET A 451 -27.01 -20.86 -9.39
N ASN A 452 -27.05 -20.95 -10.72
CA ASN A 452 -28.15 -21.58 -11.47
C ASN A 452 -28.29 -23.07 -11.12
N ALA A 453 -27.19 -23.82 -11.13
CA ALA A 453 -27.22 -25.25 -10.79
C ALA A 453 -27.62 -25.49 -9.32
N GLY A 454 -27.35 -24.51 -8.45
CA GLY A 454 -27.63 -24.54 -7.02
C GLY A 454 -29.06 -24.17 -6.61
N GLU A 455 -29.89 -23.67 -7.53
CA GLU A 455 -31.27 -23.25 -7.21
C GLU A 455 -32.10 -24.36 -6.56
N GLU A 456 -31.95 -25.61 -7.00
CA GLU A 456 -32.67 -26.76 -6.43
C GLU A 456 -32.27 -27.09 -4.97
N TYR A 457 -31.09 -26.61 -4.54
CA TYR A 457 -30.58 -26.76 -3.19
C TYR A 457 -30.76 -25.49 -2.35
N GLU A 458 -31.51 -24.50 -2.86
CA GLU A 458 -31.67 -23.18 -2.23
C GLU A 458 -30.31 -22.53 -1.93
N ILE A 459 -29.37 -22.63 -2.87
CA ILE A 459 -28.03 -22.08 -2.73
C ILE A 459 -28.08 -20.63 -2.24
N THR A 460 -27.35 -20.35 -1.17
CA THR A 460 -27.38 -19.03 -0.52
C THR A 460 -26.01 -18.36 -0.63
N PRO A 461 -25.88 -17.22 -1.34
CA PRO A 461 -24.66 -16.45 -1.30
C PRO A 461 -24.48 -15.89 0.12
N TYR A 462 -23.26 -15.94 0.63
CA TYR A 462 -22.91 -15.38 1.93
C TYR A 462 -21.61 -14.59 1.85
N GLY A 463 -21.50 -13.59 2.73
CA GLY A 463 -20.35 -12.69 2.76
C GLY A 463 -19.33 -13.02 3.84
N THR A 464 -18.41 -12.09 4.06
CA THR A 464 -17.33 -12.22 5.06
C THR A 464 -17.84 -12.36 6.49
N GLU A 465 -18.97 -11.74 6.84
CA GLU A 465 -19.48 -11.83 8.21
C GLU A 465 -19.99 -13.23 8.53
N THR A 466 -20.77 -13.85 7.63
CA THR A 466 -21.18 -15.25 7.78
C THR A 466 -19.96 -16.17 7.74
N MET A 467 -18.96 -15.88 6.91
CA MET A 467 -17.68 -16.61 6.95
C MET A 467 -17.04 -16.53 8.35
N HIS A 468 -17.02 -15.35 8.99
CA HIS A 468 -16.47 -15.14 10.33
C HIS A 468 -17.24 -15.92 11.40
N ILE A 469 -18.56 -16.01 11.30
CA ILE A 469 -19.37 -16.83 12.21
C ILE A 469 -19.04 -18.31 12.03
N LEU A 470 -19.09 -18.82 10.79
CA LEU A 470 -18.92 -20.24 10.50
C LEU A 470 -17.52 -20.77 10.90
N ARG A 471 -16.47 -19.97 10.70
CA ARG A 471 -15.10 -20.31 11.12
C ARG A 471 -14.92 -20.23 12.64
N ALA A 472 -15.54 -19.24 13.29
CA ALA A 472 -15.44 -19.06 14.74
C ALA A 472 -16.17 -20.19 15.49
N GLU A 473 -17.28 -20.70 14.94
CA GLU A 473 -17.96 -21.89 15.45
C GLU A 473 -17.04 -23.14 15.46
N LYS A 474 -16.07 -23.21 14.53
CA LYS A 474 -15.04 -24.25 14.47
C LYS A 474 -13.75 -23.91 15.21
N GLY A 475 -13.63 -22.71 15.79
CA GLY A 475 -12.43 -22.24 16.47
C GLY A 475 -11.25 -21.97 15.54
N PHE A 476 -11.50 -21.76 14.25
CA PHE A 476 -10.46 -21.34 13.31
C PHE A 476 -10.14 -19.84 13.51
N ILE A 477 -8.88 -19.49 13.32
CA ILE A 477 -8.37 -18.13 13.54
C ILE A 477 -8.59 -17.26 12.30
N ILE A 478 -8.56 -15.95 12.49
CA ILE A 478 -8.25 -14.97 11.44
C ILE A 478 -7.05 -14.15 11.90
N VAL A 479 -5.97 -14.19 11.10
CA VAL A 479 -4.78 -13.38 11.35
C VAL A 479 -5.16 -11.89 11.29
N GLY A 480 -4.68 -11.11 12.26
CA GLY A 480 -5.02 -9.69 12.43
C GLY A 480 -6.28 -9.44 13.26
N GLN A 481 -7.08 -10.47 13.54
CA GLN A 481 -8.22 -10.41 14.46
C GLN A 481 -7.99 -11.25 15.72
N ASP A 482 -7.65 -12.53 15.56
CA ASP A 482 -7.27 -13.43 16.66
C ASP A 482 -5.75 -13.42 16.92
N THR A 483 -5.00 -12.66 16.12
CA THR A 483 -3.58 -12.35 16.32
C THR A 483 -3.35 -10.85 16.25
N ASP A 484 -2.45 -10.32 17.07
CA ASP A 484 -2.15 -8.88 17.20
C ASP A 484 -0.65 -8.56 17.07
N GLY A 485 0.12 -9.48 16.48
CA GLY A 485 1.58 -9.42 16.40
C GLY A 485 2.31 -9.86 17.68
N SER A 486 1.59 -10.30 18.72
CA SER A 486 2.19 -10.83 19.96
C SER A 486 1.83 -12.30 20.26
N VAL A 487 1.18 -12.97 19.29
CA VAL A 487 0.59 -14.31 19.46
C VAL A 487 1.40 -15.36 18.69
N THR A 488 1.86 -16.38 19.42
CA THR A 488 2.58 -17.55 18.86
C THR A 488 1.61 -18.67 18.46
N PRO A 489 2.03 -19.66 17.64
CA PRO A 489 1.21 -20.85 17.37
C PRO A 489 0.74 -21.59 18.63
N GLN A 490 1.53 -21.57 19.70
CA GLN A 490 1.22 -22.20 20.98
C GLN A 490 0.12 -21.43 21.71
N ASP A 491 0.18 -20.09 21.68
CA ASP A 491 -0.85 -19.23 22.24
C ASP A 491 -2.21 -19.46 21.56
N LEU A 492 -2.22 -19.77 20.25
CA LEU A 492 -3.44 -20.09 19.50
C LEU A 492 -4.05 -21.48 19.79
N ASN A 493 -3.50 -22.23 20.75
CA ASN A 493 -3.82 -23.66 20.94
C ASN A 493 -3.53 -24.50 19.68
N MET A 494 -2.58 -24.06 18.85
CA MET A 494 -2.18 -24.69 17.59
C MET A 494 -0.76 -25.24 17.64
N GLY A 495 -0.20 -25.50 18.82
CA GLY A 495 1.14 -26.07 18.97
C GLY A 495 1.36 -27.39 18.22
N TRP A 496 0.27 -28.11 17.89
CA TRP A 496 0.28 -29.33 17.07
C TRP A 496 0.80 -29.09 15.64
N ILE A 497 0.69 -27.89 15.10
CA ILE A 497 1.12 -27.56 13.72
C ILE A 497 2.62 -27.28 13.66
N THR A 498 3.32 -27.20 14.79
CA THR A 498 4.77 -26.92 14.78
C THR A 498 5.57 -28.19 14.49
N GLY A 499 6.40 -28.14 13.45
CA GLY A 499 7.23 -29.26 13.02
C GLY A 499 8.38 -29.50 13.98
N LYS A 500 8.30 -30.57 14.78
CA LYS A 500 9.31 -30.90 15.80
C LYS A 500 10.58 -31.57 15.26
N GLN A 501 10.51 -32.15 14.07
CA GLN A 501 11.57 -32.99 13.48
C GLN A 501 11.93 -32.53 12.06
N LYS A 502 12.04 -31.22 11.86
CA LYS A 502 12.47 -30.65 10.57
C LYS A 502 14.00 -30.63 10.53
N THR A 503 14.57 -31.04 9.40
CA THR A 503 16.03 -31.08 9.18
C THR A 503 16.64 -29.69 9.31
N PHE A 504 15.96 -28.68 8.75
CA PHE A 504 16.30 -27.27 8.88
C PHE A 504 15.31 -26.57 9.83
N SER A 505 15.81 -25.63 10.64
CA SER A 505 14.97 -24.83 11.53
C SER A 505 14.18 -23.80 10.71
N PHE A 506 12.91 -23.59 11.03
CA PHE A 506 12.10 -22.57 10.36
C PHE A 506 12.19 -21.21 11.07
N ILE A 507 11.80 -20.17 10.35
CA ILE A 507 11.77 -18.78 10.83
C ILE A 507 10.89 -18.67 12.09
N GLY A 508 11.40 -17.99 13.11
CA GLY A 508 10.66 -17.72 14.35
C GLY A 508 10.81 -18.77 15.46
N ARG A 509 11.16 -20.02 15.13
CA ARG A 509 11.30 -21.12 16.12
C ARG A 509 12.19 -20.75 17.30
N ARG A 510 13.32 -20.10 17.04
CA ARG A 510 14.32 -19.72 18.04
C ARG A 510 13.76 -18.79 19.12
N SER A 511 12.79 -17.95 18.76
CA SER A 511 12.24 -16.93 19.66
C SER A 511 11.27 -17.50 20.70
N TRP A 512 10.79 -18.73 20.53
CA TRP A 512 9.89 -19.38 21.50
C TRP A 512 10.58 -19.85 22.79
N GLU A 513 11.92 -19.83 22.83
CA GLU A 513 12.72 -20.16 24.02
C GLU A 513 13.11 -18.91 24.82
N ARG A 514 12.64 -17.72 24.43
CA ARG A 514 12.91 -16.47 25.15
C ARG A 514 12.07 -16.39 26.42
N GLU A 515 12.52 -15.57 27.37
CA GLU A 515 11.86 -15.39 28.67
C GLU A 515 10.35 -15.09 28.55
N ASP A 516 9.97 -14.13 27.70
CA ASP A 516 8.56 -13.74 27.53
C ASP A 516 7.69 -14.82 26.89
N THR A 517 8.21 -15.52 25.88
CA THR A 517 7.50 -16.61 25.18
C THR A 517 7.45 -17.90 26.01
N SER A 518 8.33 -18.03 27.00
CA SER A 518 8.35 -19.16 27.94
C SER A 518 7.49 -18.93 29.20
N ARG A 519 6.84 -17.77 29.35
CA ARG A 519 5.98 -17.49 30.50
C ARG A 519 4.79 -18.44 30.56
N THR A 520 4.38 -18.80 31.79
CA THR A 520 3.21 -19.66 32.03
C THR A 520 1.89 -18.90 32.01
N ASP A 521 1.92 -17.57 32.01
CA ASP A 521 0.76 -16.68 32.04
C ASP A 521 0.48 -15.95 30.72
N ARG A 522 1.02 -16.47 29.60
CA ARG A 522 0.72 -15.93 28.27
C ARG A 522 -0.77 -16.00 27.97
N LYS A 523 -1.26 -15.03 27.18
CA LYS A 523 -2.65 -15.06 26.70
C LYS A 523 -2.79 -16.21 25.69
N GLN A 524 -3.80 -17.03 25.86
CA GLN A 524 -4.05 -18.19 25.03
C GLN A 524 -5.47 -18.16 24.48
N LEU A 525 -5.64 -18.62 23.25
CA LEU A 525 -6.91 -18.66 22.54
C LEU A 525 -7.82 -19.71 23.17
N VAL A 526 -8.97 -19.27 23.64
CA VAL A 526 -10.02 -20.09 24.24
C VAL A 526 -11.37 -19.71 23.68
N GLY A 527 -12.35 -20.59 23.86
CA GLY A 527 -13.75 -20.26 23.67
C GLY A 527 -14.33 -19.59 24.91
N LEU A 528 -15.33 -18.74 24.72
CA LEU A 528 -16.06 -18.04 25.75
C LEU A 528 -17.56 -18.21 25.48
N LYS A 529 -18.30 -18.75 26.46
CA LYS A 529 -19.76 -18.84 26.43
C LYS A 529 -20.36 -17.98 27.51
N THR A 530 -21.22 -17.03 27.14
CA THR A 530 -21.91 -16.21 28.13
C THR A 530 -22.87 -17.07 28.96
N THR A 531 -23.08 -16.64 30.20
CA THR A 531 -24.12 -17.22 31.07
C THR A 531 -25.53 -16.86 30.62
N GLU A 532 -25.68 -15.78 29.84
CA GLU A 532 -26.89 -15.39 29.13
C GLU A 532 -26.73 -15.70 27.63
N PRO A 533 -27.28 -16.81 27.10
CA PRO A 533 -26.97 -17.29 25.76
C PRO A 533 -27.30 -16.33 24.61
N SER A 534 -28.16 -15.34 24.82
CA SER A 534 -28.50 -14.34 23.80
C SER A 534 -27.59 -13.11 23.80
N LYS A 535 -26.72 -12.94 24.80
CA LYS A 535 -25.83 -11.80 24.93
C LYS A 535 -24.53 -12.05 24.18
N VAL A 536 -24.26 -11.25 23.16
CA VAL A 536 -22.97 -11.23 22.43
C VAL A 536 -22.02 -10.29 23.16
N ILE A 537 -20.78 -10.73 23.38
CA ILE A 537 -19.77 -9.90 24.05
C ILE A 537 -19.14 -9.01 22.97
N PRO A 538 -19.02 -7.68 23.16
CA PRO A 538 -18.36 -6.84 22.15
C PRO A 538 -16.93 -7.32 21.86
N GLU A 539 -16.55 -7.38 20.58
CA GLU A 539 -15.15 -7.62 20.20
C GLU A 539 -14.25 -6.52 20.81
N GLY A 540 -13.08 -6.91 21.31
CA GLY A 540 -12.18 -6.03 22.08
C GLY A 540 -12.52 -5.84 23.55
N ALA A 541 -13.65 -6.37 24.04
CA ALA A 541 -14.00 -6.30 25.47
C ALA A 541 -12.93 -6.94 26.35
N GLN A 542 -12.57 -6.26 27.43
CA GLN A 542 -11.50 -6.65 28.34
C GLN A 542 -12.01 -7.61 29.42
N ALA A 543 -11.34 -8.75 29.57
CA ALA A 543 -11.67 -9.74 30.59
C ALA A 543 -11.04 -9.38 31.93
N VAL A 544 -11.80 -9.53 33.02
CA VAL A 544 -11.31 -9.46 34.41
C VAL A 544 -11.78 -10.68 35.20
N ASP A 545 -11.03 -11.07 36.22
CA ASP A 545 -11.40 -12.21 37.09
C ASP A 545 -12.50 -11.83 38.11
N ASN A 546 -12.59 -10.55 38.46
CA ASN A 546 -13.57 -10.02 39.40
C ASN A 546 -14.06 -8.64 38.91
N PRO A 547 -15.37 -8.44 38.67
CA PRO A 547 -15.91 -7.19 38.16
C PRO A 547 -15.96 -6.07 39.23
N ASP A 548 -15.83 -6.41 40.51
CA ASP A 548 -15.88 -5.45 41.63
C ASP A 548 -14.48 -4.92 42.01
N GLN A 549 -13.45 -5.14 41.19
CA GLN A 549 -12.11 -4.63 41.44
C GLN A 549 -12.08 -3.10 41.46
N PRO A 550 -11.28 -2.47 42.35
CA PRO A 550 -11.02 -1.04 42.27
C PRO A 550 -10.45 -0.65 40.90
N ILE A 551 -10.82 0.53 40.41
CA ILE A 551 -10.26 1.08 39.18
C ILE A 551 -8.85 1.62 39.47
N PRO A 552 -7.83 1.32 38.65
CA PRO A 552 -7.88 0.50 37.43
C PRO A 552 -7.95 -1.01 37.71
N MET A 553 -8.83 -1.71 37.00
CA MET A 553 -8.98 -3.16 37.11
C MET A 553 -7.83 -3.91 36.43
N THR A 554 -7.44 -5.06 36.97
CA THR A 554 -6.42 -5.91 36.34
C THR A 554 -7.05 -6.76 35.22
N MET A 555 -6.64 -6.48 33.98
CA MET A 555 -7.10 -7.22 32.81
C MET A 555 -6.36 -8.56 32.66
N VAL A 556 -7.11 -9.62 32.37
CA VAL A 556 -6.60 -10.98 32.18
C VAL A 556 -6.71 -11.46 30.73
N GLY A 557 -7.23 -10.64 29.83
CA GLY A 557 -7.40 -11.01 28.43
C GLY A 557 -8.42 -10.13 27.74
N HIS A 558 -8.82 -10.55 26.55
CA HIS A 558 -9.81 -9.83 25.75
C HIS A 558 -10.51 -10.77 24.77
N VAL A 559 -11.68 -10.36 24.31
CA VAL A 559 -12.42 -10.99 23.21
C VAL A 559 -11.80 -10.57 21.87
N THR A 560 -11.55 -11.54 21.00
CA THR A 560 -11.01 -11.31 19.64
C THR A 560 -12.11 -11.43 18.59
N SER A 561 -13.03 -12.37 18.77
CA SER A 561 -14.12 -12.64 17.82
C SER A 561 -15.40 -12.95 18.60
N SER A 562 -16.56 -12.38 18.27
CA SER A 562 -17.81 -12.71 18.97
C SER A 562 -19.06 -12.55 18.12
N TYR A 563 -19.93 -13.56 18.18
CA TYR A 563 -21.12 -13.66 17.35
C TYR A 563 -22.29 -14.29 18.09
N TYR A 564 -23.50 -14.07 17.59
CA TYR A 564 -24.64 -14.95 17.88
C TYR A 564 -24.70 -16.07 16.85
N SER A 565 -24.56 -17.33 17.29
CA SER A 565 -24.69 -18.48 16.40
C SER A 565 -26.16 -18.89 16.29
N ALA A 566 -26.76 -18.64 15.13
CA ALA A 566 -28.13 -19.07 14.85
C ALA A 566 -28.28 -20.60 14.75
N VAL A 567 -27.16 -21.31 14.51
CA VAL A 567 -27.09 -22.78 14.43
C VAL A 567 -27.06 -23.39 15.82
N LEU A 568 -26.28 -22.80 16.74
CA LEU A 568 -26.15 -23.28 18.12
C LEU A 568 -27.22 -22.71 19.05
N GLY A 569 -27.91 -21.64 18.63
CA GLY A 569 -28.93 -20.95 19.42
C GLY A 569 -28.38 -20.11 20.57
N CYS A 570 -27.07 -19.81 20.54
CA CYS A 570 -26.39 -19.07 21.59
C CYS A 570 -25.22 -18.23 21.05
N SER A 571 -24.78 -17.25 21.83
CA SER A 571 -23.56 -16.51 21.54
C SER A 571 -22.32 -17.36 21.78
N VAL A 572 -21.35 -17.15 20.90
CA VAL A 572 -20.03 -17.77 20.94
C VAL A 572 -18.98 -16.68 20.77
N ALA A 573 -17.88 -16.81 21.48
CA ALA A 573 -16.76 -15.88 21.36
C ALA A 573 -15.43 -16.61 21.44
N LEU A 574 -14.45 -16.14 20.69
CA LEU A 574 -13.04 -16.46 20.87
C LEU A 574 -12.38 -15.32 21.66
N GLY A 575 -11.42 -15.66 22.50
CA GLY A 575 -10.67 -14.67 23.25
C GLY A 575 -9.29 -15.17 23.66
N LEU A 576 -8.40 -14.21 23.86
CA LEU A 576 -7.03 -14.43 24.33
C LEU A 576 -6.97 -14.16 25.84
N ILE A 577 -7.00 -15.23 26.64
CA ILE A 577 -7.03 -15.18 28.11
C ILE A 577 -5.71 -15.70 28.70
N LYS A 578 -5.12 -14.97 29.65
CA LYS A 578 -3.90 -15.36 30.37
C LYS A 578 -4.07 -16.74 30.98
N ASN A 579 -3.17 -17.66 30.62
CA ASN A 579 -3.19 -19.07 31.02
C ASN A 579 -4.54 -19.77 30.72
N GLY A 580 -5.26 -19.33 29.68
CA GLY A 580 -6.64 -19.73 29.41
C GLY A 580 -6.84 -21.24 29.25
N LEU A 581 -5.87 -21.97 28.69
CA LEU A 581 -5.97 -23.41 28.47
C LEU A 581 -6.02 -24.22 29.78
N ASN A 582 -5.42 -23.69 30.86
CA ASN A 582 -5.46 -24.32 32.19
C ASN A 582 -6.64 -23.82 33.06
N ARG A 583 -7.52 -22.98 32.50
CA ARG A 583 -8.65 -22.34 33.18
C ARG A 583 -10.01 -22.78 32.61
N MET A 584 -10.04 -23.92 31.94
CA MET A 584 -11.27 -24.45 31.34
C MET A 584 -12.34 -24.69 32.41
N GLY A 585 -13.51 -24.11 32.22
CA GLY A 585 -14.62 -24.15 33.16
C GLY A 585 -14.70 -22.96 34.12
N ASP A 586 -13.63 -22.16 34.25
CA ASP A 586 -13.62 -20.93 35.05
C ASP A 586 -14.51 -19.86 34.42
N TYR A 587 -14.87 -18.85 35.21
CA TYR A 587 -15.61 -17.68 34.75
C TYR A 587 -14.73 -16.44 34.70
N VAL A 588 -14.95 -15.62 33.67
CA VAL A 588 -14.41 -14.27 33.53
C VAL A 588 -15.54 -13.29 33.26
N TYR A 589 -15.27 -12.02 33.54
CA TYR A 589 -16.25 -10.93 33.47
C TYR A 589 -15.78 -9.85 32.50
N PHE A 590 -16.73 -9.21 31.84
CA PHE A 590 -16.50 -8.15 30.85
C PHE A 590 -17.31 -6.91 31.25
N PRO A 591 -16.74 -6.01 32.07
CA PRO A 591 -17.33 -4.70 32.34
C PRO A 591 -17.36 -3.87 31.05
N LEU A 592 -18.53 -3.36 30.68
CA LEU A 592 -18.76 -2.62 29.45
C LEU A 592 -18.90 -1.11 29.73
N ALA A 593 -18.70 -0.30 28.69
CA ALA A 593 -18.74 1.16 28.79
C ALA A 593 -20.13 1.71 29.16
N ASP A 594 -21.19 0.94 28.95
CA ASP A 594 -22.56 1.28 29.33
C ASP A 594 -22.88 0.98 30.82
N GLY A 595 -21.90 0.49 31.58
CA GLY A 595 -22.03 0.13 32.99
C GLY A 595 -22.55 -1.28 33.24
N THR A 596 -22.87 -2.06 32.19
CA THR A 596 -23.24 -3.46 32.32
C THR A 596 -22.00 -4.35 32.46
N THR A 597 -22.18 -5.58 32.93
CA THR A 597 -21.11 -6.58 33.00
C THR A 597 -21.64 -7.91 32.48
N LEU A 598 -20.96 -8.47 31.47
CA LEU A 598 -21.25 -9.81 30.97
C LEU A 598 -20.35 -10.83 31.66
N LYS A 599 -20.93 -11.98 32.01
CA LYS A 599 -20.19 -13.11 32.60
C LYS A 599 -20.13 -14.25 31.59
N ALA A 600 -18.92 -14.75 31.31
CA ALA A 600 -18.69 -15.88 30.42
C ALA A 600 -17.85 -16.98 31.05
N GLN A 601 -18.11 -18.22 30.67
CA GLN A 601 -17.32 -19.39 31.02
C GLN A 601 -16.25 -19.62 29.95
N ILE A 602 -15.01 -19.87 30.39
CA ILE A 602 -13.91 -20.32 29.53
C ILE A 602 -14.17 -21.77 29.11
N CYS A 603 -14.16 -22.05 27.82
CA CYS A 603 -14.39 -23.38 27.27
C CYS A 603 -13.50 -23.67 26.05
N SER A 604 -13.72 -24.83 25.42
CA SER A 604 -13.13 -25.16 24.11
C SER A 604 -13.42 -24.04 23.10
N SER A 605 -12.43 -23.68 22.28
CA SER A 605 -12.60 -22.77 21.14
C SER A 605 -13.41 -23.39 20.00
N VAL A 606 -13.64 -24.70 20.01
CA VAL A 606 -14.49 -25.41 19.03
C VAL A 606 -15.89 -25.59 19.62
N PHE A 607 -16.89 -24.93 19.04
CA PHE A 607 -18.27 -24.91 19.51
C PHE A 607 -19.18 -25.88 18.74
N TYR A 608 -18.91 -26.06 17.44
CA TYR A 608 -19.71 -26.85 16.53
C TYR A 608 -18.95 -28.10 16.02
N ASP A 609 -19.64 -29.24 16.01
CA ASP A 609 -19.12 -30.54 15.60
C ASP A 609 -17.72 -30.84 16.19
N MET A 610 -17.62 -30.89 17.51
CA MET A 610 -16.35 -31.03 18.23
C MET A 610 -15.59 -32.32 17.89
N LYS A 611 -16.30 -33.36 17.43
CA LYS A 611 -15.71 -34.65 17.07
C LYS A 611 -15.39 -34.77 15.57
N ASN A 612 -15.72 -33.75 14.77
CA ASN A 612 -15.66 -33.81 13.31
C ASN A 612 -16.40 -35.04 12.76
N GLU A 613 -17.59 -35.33 13.28
CA GLU A 613 -18.43 -36.47 12.88
C GLU A 613 -19.21 -36.19 11.57
N LYS A 614 -19.20 -34.94 11.06
CA LYS A 614 -19.87 -34.54 9.80
C LYS A 614 -18.98 -34.42 8.53
N PRO A 615 -18.00 -35.29 8.20
CA PRO A 615 -17.51 -35.37 6.84
C PRO A 615 -18.57 -36.15 6.04
N GLY A 616 -19.49 -35.40 5.41
CA GLY A 616 -20.76 -35.89 4.87
C GLY A 616 -20.72 -37.24 4.16
N LYS A 617 -21.47 -38.21 4.67
CA LYS A 617 -22.09 -39.22 3.82
C LYS A 617 -23.13 -38.49 2.98
N ALA A 618 -22.75 -38.09 1.77
CA ALA A 618 -23.72 -37.62 0.79
C ALA A 618 -24.71 -38.77 0.53
N HIS A 619 -26.00 -38.46 0.47
CA HIS A 619 -26.94 -39.37 -0.18
C HIS A 619 -26.69 -39.23 -1.68
N ASP A 620 -26.01 -40.21 -2.27
CA ASP A 620 -25.89 -40.33 -3.72
C ASP A 620 -27.29 -40.44 -4.31
N SER A 621 -27.75 -39.33 -4.88
CA SER A 621 -28.98 -39.27 -5.67
C SER A 621 -28.61 -39.27 -7.15
N GLU A 622 -29.50 -39.78 -8.00
CA GLU A 622 -29.37 -39.60 -9.45
C GLU A 622 -29.53 -38.12 -9.77
N VAL A 623 -28.42 -37.43 -9.99
CA VAL A 623 -28.38 -36.01 -10.34
C VAL A 623 -28.36 -35.89 -11.86
N LYS A 624 -29.27 -35.09 -12.43
CA LYS A 624 -29.28 -34.79 -13.86
C LYS A 624 -28.09 -33.88 -14.19
N VAL A 625 -27.19 -34.39 -15.03
CA VAL A 625 -26.00 -33.69 -15.50
C VAL A 625 -26.38 -32.73 -16.63
N GLU A 626 -25.86 -31.50 -16.56
CA GLU A 626 -25.97 -30.52 -17.63
C GLU A 626 -24.73 -30.63 -18.53
N THR A 627 -24.94 -30.69 -19.85
CA THR A 627 -23.87 -31.00 -20.81
C THR A 627 -23.67 -29.93 -21.88
N ASP A 628 -24.47 -28.86 -21.87
CA ASP A 628 -24.41 -27.78 -22.87
C ASP A 628 -23.93 -26.48 -22.22
N PHE A 629 -22.61 -26.33 -22.12
CA PHE A 629 -21.95 -25.16 -21.56
C PHE A 629 -21.33 -24.31 -22.67
N SER A 630 -21.55 -22.99 -22.61
CA SER A 630 -20.97 -22.01 -23.53
C SER A 630 -20.15 -20.97 -22.74
N PRO A 631 -18.88 -21.27 -22.42
CA PRO A 631 -18.03 -20.37 -21.63
C PRO A 631 -17.94 -18.95 -22.19
N LEU A 632 -18.16 -17.96 -21.32
CA LEU A 632 -18.05 -16.55 -21.65
C LEU A 632 -16.89 -15.91 -20.90
N ARG A 633 -16.07 -15.14 -21.62
CA ARG A 633 -14.99 -14.33 -21.06
C ARG A 633 -15.48 -12.90 -20.86
N GLU A 634 -15.14 -12.31 -19.72
CA GLU A 634 -15.40 -10.91 -19.40
C GLU A 634 -14.09 -10.16 -19.12
N LEU A 635 -13.99 -8.94 -19.63
CA LEU A 635 -12.86 -8.04 -19.38
C LEU A 635 -13.20 -7.06 -18.25
N PRO A 636 -12.20 -6.63 -17.44
CA PRO A 636 -12.48 -5.80 -16.28
C PRO A 636 -13.09 -4.43 -16.63
N LEU A 637 -12.70 -3.78 -17.75
CA LEU A 637 -13.23 -2.45 -18.10
C LEU A 637 -14.47 -2.49 -19.02
N SER A 638 -14.98 -3.68 -19.35
CA SER A 638 -16.13 -3.83 -20.26
C SER A 638 -17.39 -3.05 -19.83
N HIS A 639 -17.54 -2.79 -18.53
CA HIS A 639 -18.66 -2.03 -17.97
C HIS A 639 -18.58 -0.51 -18.25
N LEU A 640 -17.38 0.04 -18.55
CA LEU A 640 -17.24 1.44 -18.97
C LEU A 640 -17.81 1.67 -20.38
N GLY A 641 -17.82 0.61 -21.21
CA GLY A 641 -18.38 0.63 -22.55
C GLY A 641 -17.69 1.60 -23.51
N LYS A 642 -18.39 1.93 -24.61
CA LYS A 642 -17.90 2.88 -25.61
C LYS A 642 -18.35 4.29 -25.30
N VAL A 643 -17.40 5.17 -24.98
CA VAL A 643 -17.65 6.61 -24.84
C VAL A 643 -17.15 7.33 -26.09
N LYS A 644 -18.08 7.89 -26.87
CA LYS A 644 -17.75 8.76 -28.01
C LYS A 644 -17.57 10.20 -27.51
N PRO A 645 -16.42 10.83 -27.78
CA PRO A 645 -16.16 12.20 -27.32
C PRO A 645 -17.10 13.19 -28.02
N GLN A 646 -17.45 14.28 -27.34
CA GLN A 646 -18.28 15.36 -27.92
C GLN A 646 -17.49 16.24 -28.92
N GLN A 647 -16.15 16.13 -28.93
CA GLN A 647 -15.21 16.79 -29.85
C GLN A 647 -14.14 15.77 -30.31
N ALA A 648 -13.15 16.18 -31.13
CA ALA A 648 -12.02 15.30 -31.46
C ALA A 648 -11.22 15.00 -30.19
N ALA A 649 -11.12 13.72 -29.80
CA ALA A 649 -10.38 13.32 -28.61
C ALA A 649 -8.87 13.44 -28.84
N GLY A 650 -8.16 14.09 -27.91
CA GLY A 650 -6.70 14.10 -27.88
C GLY A 650 -6.09 12.81 -27.32
N VAL A 651 -6.93 11.98 -26.69
CA VAL A 651 -6.54 10.71 -26.04
C VAL A 651 -7.58 9.62 -26.32
N HIS A 652 -7.11 8.42 -26.67
CA HIS A 652 -7.93 7.22 -26.85
C HIS A 652 -7.42 6.12 -25.93
N LEU A 653 -8.34 5.46 -25.21
CA LEU A 653 -8.05 4.29 -24.41
C LEU A 653 -8.77 3.07 -25.00
N HIS A 654 -8.03 2.02 -25.28
CA HIS A 654 -8.54 0.75 -25.79
C HIS A 654 -8.16 -0.41 -24.86
N GLU A 655 -9.12 -1.29 -24.54
CA GLU A 655 -8.85 -2.54 -23.83
C GLU A 655 -8.80 -3.71 -24.83
N HIS A 656 -7.68 -4.45 -24.84
CA HIS A 656 -7.51 -5.57 -25.77
C HIS A 656 -8.22 -6.83 -25.31
N LYS A 657 -8.81 -7.54 -26.27
CA LYS A 657 -9.52 -8.81 -26.07
C LYS A 657 -8.61 -9.99 -26.39
N ASN A 658 -8.78 -11.10 -25.66
CA ASN A 658 -8.14 -12.39 -25.93
C ASN A 658 -6.60 -12.38 -25.95
N VAL A 659 -5.98 -11.53 -25.12
CA VAL A 659 -4.52 -11.48 -25.01
C VAL A 659 -4.03 -12.52 -24.00
N SER A 660 -3.26 -13.50 -24.47
CA SER A 660 -2.53 -14.43 -23.61
C SER A 660 -1.31 -13.74 -22.99
N GLN A 661 -1.10 -13.94 -21.69
CA GLN A 661 0.00 -13.35 -20.95
C GLN A 661 0.65 -14.38 -20.02
N LEU A 662 1.96 -14.62 -20.19
CA LEU A 662 2.73 -15.53 -19.35
C LEU A 662 3.98 -14.85 -18.81
N VAL A 663 4.29 -15.10 -17.54
CA VAL A 663 5.58 -14.74 -16.95
C VAL A 663 6.52 -15.93 -17.13
N LEU A 664 7.66 -15.68 -17.77
CA LEU A 664 8.77 -16.61 -17.88
C LEU A 664 9.91 -16.12 -16.97
N ARG A 665 10.41 -16.99 -16.09
CA ARG A 665 11.65 -16.75 -15.34
C ARG A 665 12.70 -17.81 -15.61
N GLY A 666 13.97 -17.39 -15.60
CA GLY A 666 15.11 -18.28 -15.77
C GLY A 666 16.41 -17.53 -16.01
N GLU A 667 17.54 -18.20 -15.80
CA GLU A 667 18.85 -17.62 -16.10
C GLU A 667 19.03 -17.52 -17.63
N SER A 668 19.29 -16.32 -18.14
CA SER A 668 19.43 -16.03 -19.58
C SER A 668 20.76 -16.54 -20.18
N THR A 669 21.08 -17.81 -19.96
CA THR A 669 22.17 -18.51 -20.63
C THR A 669 21.91 -18.59 -22.13
N PRO A 670 22.95 -18.72 -22.99
CA PRO A 670 22.74 -18.87 -24.44
C PRO A 670 21.84 -20.07 -24.81
N ALA A 671 21.88 -21.15 -24.03
CA ALA A 671 21.03 -22.32 -24.24
C ALA A 671 19.55 -22.00 -23.93
N PHE A 672 19.28 -21.35 -22.79
CA PHE A 672 17.94 -20.92 -22.41
C PHE A 672 17.36 -19.93 -23.44
N ALA A 673 18.09 -18.85 -23.73
CA ALA A 673 17.64 -17.84 -24.68
C ALA A 673 17.41 -18.41 -26.09
N GLY A 674 18.29 -19.30 -26.57
CA GLY A 674 18.13 -19.96 -27.86
C GLY A 674 16.95 -20.93 -27.91
N ALA A 675 16.64 -21.62 -26.81
CA ALA A 675 15.46 -22.48 -26.71
C ALA A 675 14.15 -21.66 -26.70
N VAL A 676 14.14 -20.52 -25.99
CA VAL A 676 13.01 -19.57 -26.02
C VAL A 676 12.79 -19.04 -27.44
N GLU A 677 13.85 -18.55 -28.10
CA GLU A 677 13.78 -18.01 -29.46
C GLU A 677 13.22 -19.04 -30.45
N LYS A 678 13.74 -20.26 -30.40
CA LYS A 678 13.26 -21.36 -31.26
C LYS A 678 11.79 -21.69 -31.03
N THR A 679 11.30 -21.54 -29.80
CA THR A 679 9.93 -21.92 -29.41
C THR A 679 8.94 -20.82 -29.71
N LEU A 680 9.27 -19.58 -29.38
CA LEU A 680 8.37 -18.43 -29.54
C LEU A 680 8.48 -17.80 -30.93
N GLY A 681 9.60 -17.98 -31.62
CA GLY A 681 9.94 -17.28 -32.87
C GLY A 681 10.53 -15.89 -32.64
N VAL A 682 10.71 -15.49 -31.38
CA VAL A 682 11.25 -14.19 -30.98
C VAL A 682 12.31 -14.37 -29.90
N ALA A 683 13.46 -13.73 -30.08
CA ALA A 683 14.54 -13.76 -29.11
C ALA A 683 14.14 -12.99 -27.84
N LEU A 684 14.68 -13.41 -26.69
CA LEU A 684 14.62 -12.57 -25.49
C LEU A 684 15.31 -11.23 -25.79
N PRO A 685 14.74 -10.08 -25.35
CA PRO A 685 15.40 -8.80 -25.52
C PRO A 685 16.80 -8.84 -24.88
N SER A 686 17.79 -8.22 -25.52
CA SER A 686 19.21 -8.28 -25.07
C SER A 686 19.65 -7.09 -24.22
N GLN A 687 18.79 -6.07 -24.08
CA GLN A 687 19.03 -4.88 -23.28
C GLN A 687 17.94 -4.76 -22.20
N PRO A 688 18.29 -4.34 -20.97
CA PRO A 688 17.28 -4.11 -19.93
C PRO A 688 16.23 -3.09 -20.35
N CYS A 689 14.99 -3.31 -19.92
CA CYS A 689 13.86 -2.40 -20.16
C CYS A 689 13.55 -2.21 -21.67
N THR A 690 13.71 -3.25 -22.48
CA THR A 690 13.29 -3.25 -23.90
C THR A 690 12.35 -4.42 -24.20
N THR A 691 11.65 -4.33 -25.32
CA THR A 691 10.82 -5.41 -25.84
C THR A 691 11.42 -6.02 -27.11
N ALA A 692 10.98 -7.23 -27.44
CA ALA A 692 11.25 -7.90 -28.69
C ALA A 692 9.94 -8.48 -29.22
N ALA A 693 9.68 -8.32 -30.52
CA ALA A 693 8.44 -8.78 -31.14
C ALA A 693 8.74 -9.56 -32.42
N ALA A 694 8.01 -10.65 -32.66
CA ALA A 694 7.95 -11.31 -33.95
C ALA A 694 6.56 -11.92 -34.16
N GLU A 695 5.99 -11.71 -35.35
CA GLU A 695 4.64 -12.18 -35.70
C GLU A 695 3.59 -11.75 -34.66
N ASP A 696 2.99 -12.72 -33.96
CA ASP A 696 1.92 -12.53 -32.98
C ASP A 696 2.39 -12.53 -31.51
N VAL A 697 3.71 -12.69 -31.27
CA VAL A 697 4.29 -12.75 -29.92
C VAL A 697 5.22 -11.59 -29.67
N GLU A 698 5.08 -11.03 -28.47
CA GLU A 698 5.99 -10.04 -27.91
C GLU A 698 6.52 -10.50 -26.56
N VAL A 699 7.79 -10.18 -26.30
CA VAL A 699 8.48 -10.44 -25.03
C VAL A 699 8.93 -9.11 -24.43
N TRP A 700 8.48 -8.81 -23.22
CA TRP A 700 8.83 -7.59 -22.49
C TRP A 700 9.81 -7.95 -21.37
N TRP A 701 10.94 -7.25 -21.29
CA TRP A 701 11.88 -7.41 -20.18
C TRP A 701 11.28 -6.78 -18.90
N LEU A 702 11.02 -7.59 -17.87
CA LEU A 702 10.49 -7.12 -16.58
C LEU A 702 11.60 -6.93 -15.53
N ALA A 703 12.47 -7.93 -15.38
CA ALA A 703 13.59 -7.95 -14.44
C ALA A 703 14.72 -8.84 -15.00
N PRO A 704 15.95 -8.83 -14.44
CA PRO A 704 17.10 -9.52 -15.04
C PRO A 704 16.90 -11.01 -15.41
N ASP A 705 16.00 -11.70 -14.71
CA ASP A 705 15.64 -13.10 -14.93
C ASP A 705 14.14 -13.31 -15.17
N GLU A 706 13.41 -12.27 -15.61
CA GLU A 706 11.95 -12.28 -15.73
C GLU A 706 11.46 -11.52 -16.97
N TRP A 707 10.62 -12.19 -17.76
CA TRP A 707 10.02 -11.65 -18.97
C TRP A 707 8.51 -11.91 -19.02
N LEU A 708 7.76 -10.94 -19.57
CA LEU A 708 6.35 -11.11 -19.90
C LEU A 708 6.21 -11.46 -21.37
N ILE A 709 5.59 -12.59 -21.65
CA ILE A 709 5.22 -13.03 -22.99
C ILE A 709 3.78 -12.62 -23.23
N VAL A 710 3.54 -11.87 -24.30
CA VAL A 710 2.22 -11.38 -24.71
C VAL A 710 1.90 -11.93 -26.10
N SER A 711 0.71 -12.50 -26.28
CA SER A 711 0.25 -13.00 -27.59
C SER A 711 -1.24 -12.72 -27.81
N GLN A 712 -1.61 -12.32 -29.02
CA GLN A 712 -3.03 -12.14 -29.41
C GLN A 712 -3.63 -13.34 -30.16
N GLU A 713 -2.80 -14.20 -30.75
CA GLU A 713 -3.27 -15.34 -31.55
C GLU A 713 -3.06 -16.68 -30.84
N ARG A 714 -1.88 -16.89 -30.25
CA ARG A 714 -1.55 -18.14 -29.54
C ARG A 714 -2.15 -18.17 -28.13
N GLY A 715 -2.75 -19.30 -27.77
CA GLY A 715 -3.34 -19.52 -26.45
C GLY A 715 -2.25 -19.74 -25.38
N ALA A 716 -2.49 -19.26 -24.16
CA ALA A 716 -1.52 -19.36 -23.07
C ALA A 716 -1.06 -20.80 -22.78
N GLU A 717 -2.00 -21.76 -22.76
CA GLU A 717 -1.70 -23.18 -22.55
C GLU A 717 -0.75 -23.74 -23.62
N GLN A 718 -0.95 -23.37 -24.89
CA GLN A 718 -0.11 -23.80 -26.00
C GLN A 718 1.32 -23.25 -25.86
N ILE A 719 1.45 -21.98 -25.48
CA ILE A 719 2.75 -21.33 -25.26
C ILE A 719 3.46 -21.98 -24.07
N GLU A 720 2.75 -22.15 -22.95
CA GLU A 720 3.29 -22.78 -21.74
C GLU A 720 3.82 -24.18 -22.03
N GLN A 721 3.01 -25.03 -22.66
CA GLN A 721 3.39 -26.41 -22.97
C GLN A 721 4.62 -26.45 -23.88
N SER A 722 4.64 -25.62 -24.93
CA SER A 722 5.76 -25.56 -25.88
C SER A 722 7.07 -25.15 -25.19
N LEU A 723 7.01 -24.18 -24.27
CA LEU A 723 8.17 -23.75 -23.49
C LEU A 723 8.62 -24.83 -22.49
N ARG A 724 7.68 -25.47 -21.78
CA ARG A 724 8.01 -26.57 -20.85
C ARG A 724 8.68 -27.75 -21.55
N ASP A 725 8.30 -28.04 -22.79
CA ASP A 725 8.90 -29.11 -23.60
C ASP A 725 10.30 -28.76 -24.12
N ALA A 726 10.61 -27.46 -24.27
CA ALA A 726 11.85 -26.97 -24.88
C ALA A 726 12.92 -26.55 -23.86
N LEU A 727 12.52 -26.13 -22.65
CA LEU A 727 13.42 -25.59 -21.64
C LEU A 727 13.94 -26.67 -20.69
N GLU A 728 15.21 -26.54 -20.32
CA GLU A 728 15.88 -27.37 -19.32
C GLU A 728 16.49 -26.49 -18.22
N GLY A 729 16.79 -27.08 -17.05
CA GLY A 729 17.41 -26.37 -15.93
C GLY A 729 16.39 -25.67 -15.01
N HIS A 730 16.83 -24.60 -14.35
CA HIS A 730 15.99 -23.84 -13.41
C HIS A 730 15.20 -22.74 -14.13
N PHE A 731 13.89 -22.91 -14.20
CA PHE A 731 12.98 -21.93 -14.79
C PHE A 731 11.60 -22.00 -14.13
N SER A 732 10.79 -20.99 -14.35
CA SER A 732 9.35 -21.04 -14.07
C SER A 732 8.56 -20.42 -15.22
N ILE A 733 7.37 -20.97 -15.46
CA ILE A 733 6.40 -20.42 -16.41
C ILE A 733 5.08 -20.31 -15.68
N THR A 734 4.48 -19.13 -15.72
CA THR A 734 3.24 -18.83 -14.99
C THR A 734 2.26 -18.12 -15.91
N ASP A 735 1.10 -18.73 -16.16
CA ASP A 735 -0.02 -18.04 -16.82
C ASP A 735 -0.59 -16.95 -15.91
N VAL A 736 -0.61 -15.71 -16.39
CA VAL A 736 -1.17 -14.53 -15.71
C VAL A 736 -2.31 -13.88 -16.51
N THR A 737 -2.75 -14.52 -17.61
CA THR A 737 -3.77 -14.04 -18.55
C THR A 737 -5.06 -13.54 -17.91
N GLY A 738 -5.57 -14.24 -16.89
CA GLY A 738 -6.80 -13.83 -16.19
C GLY A 738 -6.62 -12.64 -15.25
N GLY A 739 -5.39 -12.45 -14.77
CA GLY A 739 -5.08 -11.55 -13.66
C GLY A 739 -4.67 -10.15 -14.08
N GLN A 740 -4.56 -9.90 -15.37
CA GLN A 740 -4.13 -8.63 -15.94
C GLN A 740 -4.94 -8.32 -17.20
N THR A 741 -4.97 -7.05 -17.58
CA THR A 741 -5.54 -6.58 -18.85
C THR A 741 -4.51 -5.71 -19.57
N LEU A 742 -4.53 -5.76 -20.90
CA LEU A 742 -3.67 -4.93 -21.75
C LEU A 742 -4.49 -3.74 -22.26
N LEU A 743 -4.07 -2.53 -21.90
CA LEU A 743 -4.64 -1.28 -22.36
C LEU A 743 -3.70 -0.63 -23.36
N THR A 744 -4.24 0.04 -24.37
CA THR A 744 -3.47 0.95 -25.23
C THR A 744 -4.00 2.37 -25.09
N LEU A 745 -3.09 3.29 -24.79
CA LEU A 745 -3.31 4.72 -24.74
C LEU A 745 -2.69 5.35 -25.99
N THR A 746 -3.50 5.97 -26.84
CA THR A 746 -3.03 6.66 -28.05
C THR A 746 -3.50 8.11 -28.14
N GLY A 747 -2.85 8.89 -28.98
CA GLY A 747 -3.26 10.26 -29.31
C GLY A 747 -2.21 11.31 -28.95
N SER A 748 -2.36 12.52 -29.49
CA SER A 748 -1.36 13.58 -29.38
C SER A 748 -1.07 14.04 -27.95
N HIS A 749 -1.96 13.74 -27.00
CA HIS A 749 -1.81 14.06 -25.58
C HIS A 749 -1.63 12.82 -24.68
N ALA A 750 -1.37 11.64 -25.26
CA ALA A 750 -1.15 10.42 -24.47
C ALA A 750 0.06 10.55 -23.54
N ILE A 751 1.16 11.16 -24.01
CA ILE A 751 2.35 11.41 -23.19
C ILE A 751 2.08 12.36 -22.02
N ASP A 752 1.19 13.34 -22.20
CA ASP A 752 0.83 14.29 -21.14
C ASP A 752 0.04 13.61 -20.02
N VAL A 753 -0.82 12.67 -20.38
CA VAL A 753 -1.51 11.79 -19.41
C VAL A 753 -0.49 10.97 -18.62
N LEU A 754 0.51 10.38 -19.30
CA LEU A 754 1.56 9.62 -18.62
C LEU A 754 2.36 10.49 -17.64
N LYS A 755 2.76 11.71 -18.04
CA LYS A 755 3.49 12.66 -17.19
C LYS A 755 2.74 13.03 -15.91
N LYS A 756 1.41 13.04 -15.94
CA LYS A 756 0.57 13.27 -14.75
C LYS A 756 0.41 12.04 -13.87
N SER A 757 0.71 10.86 -14.41
CA SER A 757 0.28 9.58 -13.84
C SER A 757 1.42 8.73 -13.35
N THR A 758 2.67 8.98 -13.73
CA THR A 758 3.81 8.21 -13.22
C THR A 758 4.98 9.12 -12.87
N SER A 759 5.77 8.69 -11.88
CA SER A 759 7.04 9.32 -11.54
C SER A 759 8.20 8.90 -12.45
N TYR A 760 8.00 7.89 -13.32
CA TYR A 760 9.00 7.50 -14.30
C TYR A 760 9.13 8.60 -15.37
N ASP A 761 10.35 8.92 -15.78
CA ASP A 761 10.58 9.90 -16.84
C ASP A 761 10.18 9.31 -18.20
N VAL A 762 8.99 9.69 -18.65
CA VAL A 762 8.39 9.28 -19.93
C VAL A 762 8.77 10.19 -21.09
N ASP A 763 9.72 11.13 -20.91
CA ASP A 763 10.29 11.90 -22.02
C ASP A 763 10.94 10.97 -23.06
N ASP A 764 10.74 11.25 -24.35
CA ASP A 764 11.22 10.40 -25.45
C ASP A 764 12.74 10.16 -25.44
N ARG A 765 13.52 11.04 -24.80
CA ARG A 765 14.98 10.84 -24.62
C ARG A 765 15.29 9.65 -23.72
N HIS A 766 14.44 9.37 -22.72
CA HIS A 766 14.62 8.30 -21.74
C HIS A 766 13.73 7.09 -22.04
N PHE A 767 12.51 7.34 -22.52
CA PHE A 767 11.50 6.32 -22.83
C PHE A 767 11.16 6.33 -24.32
N HIS A 768 12.17 6.10 -25.17
CA HIS A 768 11.97 5.98 -26.63
C HIS A 768 11.19 4.72 -27.02
N VAL A 769 10.69 4.68 -28.26
CA VAL A 769 9.95 3.53 -28.81
C VAL A 769 10.73 2.22 -28.66
N GLY A 770 10.05 1.15 -28.20
CA GLY A 770 10.63 -0.16 -27.91
C GLY A 770 11.09 -0.34 -26.46
N ARG A 771 10.99 0.70 -25.62
CA ARG A 771 11.26 0.62 -24.19
C ARG A 771 10.03 0.11 -23.43
N CYS A 772 10.28 -0.69 -22.38
CA CYS A 772 9.27 -1.10 -21.41
C CYS A 772 9.80 -0.95 -19.99
N VAL A 773 8.91 -0.68 -19.03
CA VAL A 773 9.28 -0.47 -17.63
C VAL A 773 8.13 -0.85 -16.69
N GLY A 774 8.46 -1.49 -15.57
CA GLY A 774 7.55 -1.59 -14.43
C GLY A 774 7.59 -0.29 -13.62
N THR A 775 6.44 0.35 -13.43
CA THR A 775 6.38 1.62 -12.69
C THR A 775 5.11 1.73 -11.85
N THR A 776 5.14 2.65 -10.89
CA THR A 776 3.94 3.09 -10.20
C THR A 776 3.19 4.09 -11.08
N PHE A 777 1.95 3.74 -11.41
CA PHE A 777 1.00 4.58 -12.14
C PHE A 777 -0.12 4.99 -11.18
N ALA A 778 -0.10 6.26 -10.77
CA ALA A 778 -0.82 6.81 -9.64
C ALA A 778 -0.52 6.02 -8.35
N LYS A 779 -1.39 5.08 -7.98
CA LYS A 779 -1.22 4.19 -6.81
C LYS A 779 -1.26 2.70 -7.17
N ALA A 780 -1.26 2.36 -8.46
CA ALA A 780 -1.23 1.00 -8.97
C ALA A 780 0.14 0.67 -9.60
N GLN A 781 0.54 -0.60 -9.56
CA GLN A 781 1.70 -1.07 -10.33
C GLN A 781 1.25 -1.44 -11.75
N VAL A 782 1.97 -0.96 -12.75
CA VAL A 782 1.73 -1.28 -14.17
C VAL A 782 3.05 -1.58 -14.87
N PHE A 783 3.00 -2.36 -15.94
CA PHE A 783 4.08 -2.37 -16.93
C PHE A 783 3.70 -1.47 -18.10
N LEU A 784 4.53 -0.48 -18.37
CA LEU A 784 4.36 0.50 -19.43
C LEU A 784 5.32 0.18 -20.58
N LYS A 785 4.84 0.25 -21.81
CA LYS A 785 5.64 0.11 -23.03
C LYS A 785 5.37 1.28 -23.97
N HIS A 786 6.42 1.84 -24.59
CA HIS A 786 6.29 2.79 -25.69
C HIS A 786 6.30 2.03 -27.01
N SER A 787 5.13 1.81 -27.61
CA SER A 787 4.98 0.89 -28.74
C SER A 787 5.24 1.56 -30.09
N SER A 788 4.82 2.83 -30.24
CA SER A 788 5.11 3.67 -31.40
C SER A 788 4.86 5.14 -31.03
N GLU A 789 5.15 6.07 -31.95
CA GLU A 789 4.90 7.49 -31.74
C GLU A 789 3.47 7.73 -31.22
N ASN A 790 3.34 8.39 -30.06
CA ASN A 790 2.07 8.67 -29.39
C ASN A 790 1.21 7.43 -29.06
N THR A 791 1.82 6.26 -28.90
CA THR A 791 1.13 4.99 -28.57
C THR A 791 1.85 4.26 -27.44
N TYR A 792 1.14 4.07 -26.34
CA TYR A 792 1.66 3.44 -25.14
C TYR A 792 0.78 2.28 -24.72
N GLU A 793 1.39 1.19 -24.29
CA GLU A 793 0.69 0.01 -23.80
C GLU A 793 0.91 -0.13 -22.30
N LEU A 794 -0.17 -0.44 -21.58
CA LEU A 794 -0.19 -0.61 -20.13
C LEU A 794 -0.73 -1.99 -19.81
N VAL A 795 0.08 -2.83 -19.17
CA VAL A 795 -0.38 -4.07 -18.55
C VAL A 795 -0.76 -3.76 -17.10
N VAL A 796 -2.05 -3.90 -16.80
CA VAL A 796 -2.66 -3.52 -15.53
C VAL A 796 -3.25 -4.74 -14.85
N ARG A 797 -2.98 -4.93 -13.55
CA ARG A 797 -3.64 -5.98 -12.78
C ARG A 797 -5.15 -5.80 -12.79
N ARG A 798 -5.88 -6.88 -13.02
CA ARG A 798 -7.34 -6.90 -13.20
C ARG A 798 -8.07 -6.10 -12.12
N SER A 799 -7.75 -6.36 -10.85
CA SER A 799 -8.45 -5.71 -9.73
C SER A 799 -8.15 -4.22 -9.58
N PHE A 800 -7.13 -3.68 -10.25
CA PHE A 800 -6.82 -2.25 -10.29
C PHE A 800 -7.29 -1.57 -11.58
N ALA A 801 -7.85 -2.32 -12.53
CA ALA A 801 -8.20 -1.80 -13.85
C ALA A 801 -9.17 -0.61 -13.74
N ASP A 802 -10.24 -0.73 -12.93
CA ASP A 802 -11.19 0.35 -12.68
C ASP A 802 -10.52 1.63 -12.18
N TYR A 803 -9.65 1.52 -11.18
CA TYR A 803 -8.92 2.67 -10.63
C TYR A 803 -8.03 3.33 -11.69
N VAL A 804 -7.27 2.54 -12.47
CA VAL A 804 -6.42 3.07 -13.54
C VAL A 804 -7.25 3.70 -14.65
N GLY A 805 -8.39 3.10 -15.01
CA GLY A 805 -9.33 3.64 -15.99
C GLY A 805 -9.94 4.98 -15.54
N LEU A 806 -10.33 5.11 -14.26
CA LEU A 806 -10.82 6.37 -13.68
C LEU A 806 -9.73 7.43 -13.63
N TRP A 807 -8.50 7.05 -13.27
CA TRP A 807 -7.36 7.97 -13.24
C TRP A 807 -7.02 8.49 -14.64
N ILE A 808 -6.98 7.62 -15.65
CA ILE A 808 -6.72 8.02 -17.04
C ILE A 808 -7.81 8.97 -17.54
N GLN A 809 -9.08 8.70 -17.25
CA GLN A 809 -10.19 9.60 -17.59
C GLN A 809 -10.00 10.99 -16.97
N ASP A 810 -9.64 11.05 -15.69
CA ASP A 810 -9.39 12.30 -14.97
C ASP A 810 -8.18 13.07 -15.52
N ALA A 811 -7.06 12.37 -15.72
CA ALA A 811 -5.83 12.96 -16.24
C ALA A 811 -5.97 13.44 -17.71
N ALA A 812 -6.86 12.82 -18.48
CA ALA A 812 -7.14 13.15 -19.88
C ALA A 812 -8.28 14.16 -20.07
N ASP A 813 -9.02 14.55 -19.01
CA ASP A 813 -10.25 15.35 -19.11
C ASP A 813 -10.06 16.64 -19.92
N GLU A 814 -8.94 17.36 -19.69
CA GLU A 814 -8.64 18.61 -20.41
C GLU A 814 -8.29 18.42 -21.91
N TYR A 815 -8.00 17.20 -22.35
CA TYR A 815 -7.66 16.86 -23.74
C TYR A 815 -8.81 16.15 -24.49
N GLY A 816 -9.87 15.76 -23.77
CA GLY A 816 -10.95 14.91 -24.27
C GLY A 816 -10.51 13.46 -24.47
N ILE A 817 -11.32 12.51 -23.96
CA ILE A 817 -11.04 11.07 -24.01
C ILE A 817 -12.10 10.30 -24.80
N ALA A 818 -11.66 9.33 -25.60
CA ALA A 818 -12.51 8.30 -26.20
C ALA A 818 -12.19 6.93 -25.58
N LEU A 819 -13.22 6.16 -25.22
CA LEU A 819 -13.08 4.83 -24.63
C LEU A 819 -13.59 3.75 -25.59
N ASP A 820 -12.79 2.71 -25.79
CA ASP A 820 -13.18 1.47 -26.48
C ASP A 820 -12.76 0.25 -25.63
N CYS A 821 -13.55 -0.03 -24.59
CA CYS A 821 -13.38 -1.16 -23.67
C CYS A 821 -14.40 -2.28 -23.96
#